data_AF-A0A9E3TVM0-F1
#
_entry.id   AF-A0A9E3TVM0-F1
#
_cell.length_a   1.000
_cell.length_b   1.000
_cell.length_c   1.000
_cell.angle_alpha   90.00
_cell.angle_beta   90.00
_cell.angle_gamma   90.00
#
_symmetry.space_group_name_H-M   'P 1'
#
loop_
_entity.id
_entity.type
_entity.pdbx_description
1 polymer ?
#
loop_
_entity_poly.entity_id
_entity_poly.type
_entity_poly.pdbx_seq_one_letter_code
_entity_poly.pdbx_strand_id
1 'polypeptide(L)'
;MKAASCPICGIACGEAALPVTFQESDMLVVLRSRHLRHLFVAATIVTLCAHDLTATVITMKSGMQVEGKIAEMGSLNENPLNPGTEGSTKPIIIVDDGLRRTFVRDLDVAAVAESPATADERIIVKQPVAEAGRRIGNIGPILGVTAFDKWGRRTFSMQGPQGQLDVIQGITEITPTYTRVEGLRGTGLIWDMRLATSSLSREVISTVIRESLSEDNPDDRLRIVRLYIQANRFGDALLELDELIRDFPEVDELKAQADRLRQSLAQRMLREIELRRDAGQHERVHALLGAFPEKGVAGVTLLTVRDMLATYEKRVQQYEQTLELLAENIGKIDDEAIKEKVLPIEQELKEELNIHALDRMADFLRLADDPGLKPDQKVALAVSGWLLGSGEAIDNLAVAASLFEVRNEVSKYLNAKRPHERDNSLEKIKSLEGGSPGYLARLIANMKPPIPTEAEELTTPGHYQLSVPGVEQQPEFSYEIQLPPEYNPYRRYPCVVTLNGAGSTPEQQIDWWAGTYSDRALTRQGQAARRGYVVIAPKWQKEFQREYEFTLREHASVLFALRDAIQRVSIDTDRVFLSGHSMGGDAAWDIGLSHPDLWAGVIPIVANADRYIHKYSDNGRGLPMYFVGGERDGGWLNENGMELDRYLKGSKYDVTVVQYLGRGHEHFQDEIQRLFDWMELTSHRRQFFPREIEALSMRPWDNYFWWLELDEIPTRSVSLPAEGKERTVRPIKTAAKILENNRITVSARSGSGVVWLSPEMVDFDQPITVTVNGRNIRKEATADVRVLLEDVRTRGDRQHPFWSKVEWPDR
;
A
#
# COMPACT_ATOMS: atom_id res chain seq x y z
N MET A 1 37.34 30.56 -31.92
CA MET A 1 37.10 30.61 -33.38
C MET A 1 35.65 31.00 -33.64
N LYS A 2 35.20 31.12 -34.90
CA LYS A 2 33.86 31.62 -35.28
C LYS A 2 32.75 30.59 -34.99
N ALA A 3 31.49 31.05 -35.07
CA ALA A 3 30.29 30.33 -34.65
C ALA A 3 29.32 30.02 -35.79
N ALA A 4 28.24 29.31 -35.44
CA ALA A 4 26.84 29.50 -35.87
C ALA A 4 26.20 28.65 -36.98
N SER A 5 24.89 28.46 -36.77
CA SER A 5 23.76 28.42 -37.72
C SER A 5 23.43 27.16 -38.53
N CYS A 6 22.20 26.69 -38.30
CA CYS A 6 21.30 26.01 -39.25
C CYS A 6 20.89 26.98 -40.39
N PRO A 7 20.35 26.51 -41.53
CA PRO A 7 18.90 26.75 -41.70
C PRO A 7 18.11 25.66 -42.45
N ILE A 8 16.80 25.71 -42.22
CA ILE A 8 15.74 25.03 -42.99
C ILE A 8 15.56 25.72 -44.36
N CYS A 9 15.06 24.99 -45.37
CA CYS A 9 14.41 25.59 -46.52
C CYS A 9 13.06 24.92 -46.79
N GLY A 10 12.00 25.72 -46.96
CA GLY A 10 10.65 25.26 -47.29
C GLY A 10 9.90 26.33 -48.07
N ILE A 11 9.14 25.93 -49.09
CA ILE A 11 8.34 26.79 -49.98
C ILE A 11 7.01 26.05 -50.24
N ALA A 12 5.91 26.79 -50.45
CA ALA A 12 4.55 26.24 -50.48
C ALA A 12 3.62 26.89 -51.53
N CYS A 13 2.44 26.28 -51.71
CA CYS A 13 1.20 26.77 -52.35
C CYS A 13 1.03 26.72 -53.89
N GLY A 14 -0.23 26.50 -54.31
CA GLY A 14 -0.74 26.54 -55.71
C GLY A 14 -1.01 25.14 -56.32
N GLU A 15 -2.14 24.45 -56.14
CA GLU A 15 -3.57 24.68 -56.49
C GLU A 15 -4.07 24.10 -57.84
N ALA A 16 -5.27 23.48 -57.77
CA ALA A 16 -6.34 23.34 -58.77
C ALA A 16 -6.35 22.20 -59.86
N ALA A 17 -7.60 21.91 -60.28
CA ALA A 17 -8.06 21.37 -61.58
C ALA A 17 -8.17 19.84 -61.87
N LEU A 18 -9.10 19.17 -61.17
CA LEU A 18 -10.27 18.37 -61.67
C LEU A 18 -10.15 17.18 -62.69
N PRO A 19 -11.14 16.24 -62.71
CA PRO A 19 -11.13 15.02 -63.54
C PRO A 19 -12.16 14.97 -64.70
N VAL A 20 -12.15 13.86 -65.45
CA VAL A 20 -13.07 13.44 -66.53
C VAL A 20 -13.38 11.94 -66.27
N THR A 21 -14.55 11.51 -65.78
CA THR A 21 -15.86 11.25 -66.45
C THR A 21 -15.81 10.11 -67.49
N PHE A 22 -16.88 9.34 -67.79
CA PHE A 22 -18.34 9.59 -67.73
C PHE A 22 -19.19 8.29 -67.67
N GLN A 23 -20.40 8.38 -67.05
CA GLN A 23 -21.73 7.79 -67.42
C GLN A 23 -21.91 6.27 -67.77
N GLU A 24 -23.06 5.62 -67.56
CA GLU A 24 -24.37 5.85 -66.85
C GLU A 24 -24.89 4.42 -66.43
N SER A 25 -26.06 4.10 -65.85
CA SER A 25 -27.36 4.73 -65.55
C SER A 25 -27.92 4.17 -64.19
N ASP A 26 -29.20 4.18 -63.75
CA ASP A 26 -30.51 4.42 -64.38
C ASP A 26 -31.60 4.91 -63.36
N MET A 27 -32.87 4.88 -63.77
CA MET A 27 -34.10 5.27 -63.06
C MET A 27 -34.68 4.15 -62.16
N LEU A 28 -35.59 4.33 -61.18
CA LEU A 28 -36.18 5.46 -60.41
C LEU A 28 -36.57 4.87 -59.01
N VAL A 29 -37.47 5.33 -58.10
CA VAL A 29 -38.55 6.34 -58.00
C VAL A 29 -38.47 6.98 -56.58
N VAL A 30 -39.00 8.19 -56.37
CA VAL A 30 -39.12 8.84 -55.04
C VAL A 30 -40.58 8.97 -54.59
N LEU A 31 -40.88 8.74 -53.31
CA LEU A 31 -42.12 9.23 -52.66
C LEU A 31 -41.93 9.55 -51.16
N ARG A 32 -42.63 10.59 -50.68
CA ARG A 32 -42.71 11.03 -49.26
C ARG A 32 -44.19 11.13 -48.85
N SER A 33 -44.61 10.58 -47.69
CA SER A 33 -45.65 11.22 -46.84
C SER A 33 -45.96 10.50 -45.52
N ARG A 34 -45.93 11.29 -44.42
CA ARG A 34 -46.81 11.33 -43.23
C ARG A 34 -47.71 10.14 -42.84
N HIS A 35 -47.63 9.82 -41.54
CA HIS A 35 -48.69 9.37 -40.60
C HIS A 35 -49.87 8.51 -41.10
N LEU A 36 -50.00 7.31 -40.51
CA LEU A 36 -51.21 6.99 -39.72
C LEU A 36 -50.89 6.03 -38.56
N ARG A 37 -51.83 5.91 -37.61
CA ARG A 37 -51.74 5.03 -36.44
C ARG A 37 -52.28 3.65 -36.78
N HIS A 38 -51.66 2.59 -36.25
CA HIS A 38 -52.40 1.44 -35.73
C HIS A 38 -51.75 0.93 -34.45
N LEU A 39 -52.55 0.67 -33.42
CA LEU A 39 -52.12 -0.10 -32.25
C LEU A 39 -52.07 -1.57 -32.64
N PHE A 40 -51.04 -2.28 -32.21
CA PHE A 40 -51.17 -3.67 -31.81
C PHE A 40 -50.40 -3.88 -30.51
N VAL A 41 -51.12 -4.16 -29.43
CA VAL A 41 -50.53 -4.61 -28.16
C VAL A 41 -50.43 -6.12 -28.24
N ALA A 42 -49.20 -6.62 -28.41
CA ALA A 42 -48.86 -8.03 -28.29
C ALA A 42 -47.59 -8.14 -27.44
N ALA A 43 -47.63 -8.95 -26.38
CA ALA A 43 -46.54 -9.04 -25.42
C ALA A 43 -45.30 -9.70 -26.04
N THR A 44 -44.28 -8.91 -26.32
CA THR A 44 -42.98 -9.44 -26.74
C THR A 44 -42.19 -9.83 -25.49
N ILE A 45 -42.21 -11.12 -25.15
CA ILE A 45 -41.23 -11.68 -24.21
C ILE A 45 -39.87 -11.63 -24.93
N VAL A 46 -39.09 -10.57 -24.69
CA VAL A 46 -37.72 -10.49 -25.17
C VAL A 46 -36.91 -11.52 -24.39
N THR A 47 -36.67 -12.67 -25.03
CA THR A 47 -35.74 -13.67 -24.52
C THR A 47 -34.35 -13.06 -24.58
N LEU A 48 -33.80 -12.69 -23.42
CA LEU A 48 -32.42 -12.25 -23.29
C LEU A 48 -31.50 -13.39 -23.74
N CYS A 49 -31.07 -13.32 -25.00
CA CYS A 49 -29.97 -14.13 -25.49
C CYS A 49 -28.72 -13.62 -24.78
N ALA A 50 -28.25 -14.39 -23.79
CA ALA A 50 -26.96 -14.13 -23.18
C ALA A 50 -25.88 -14.32 -24.25
N HIS A 51 -25.38 -13.22 -24.81
CA HIS A 51 -24.02 -13.21 -25.30
C HIS A 51 -23.12 -13.28 -24.07
N ASP A 52 -22.42 -14.40 -23.91
CA ASP A 52 -21.34 -14.49 -22.94
C ASP A 52 -20.21 -13.56 -23.38
N LEU A 53 -20.30 -12.31 -22.94
CA LEU A 53 -19.18 -11.37 -22.93
C LEU A 53 -18.04 -12.06 -22.20
N THR A 54 -16.92 -12.23 -22.92
CA THR A 54 -15.69 -12.79 -22.40
C THR A 54 -15.18 -11.95 -21.22
N ALA A 55 -14.49 -12.60 -20.28
CA ALA A 55 -13.79 -11.87 -19.24
C ALA A 55 -12.81 -10.89 -19.89
N THR A 56 -12.69 -9.71 -19.31
CA THR A 56 -11.91 -8.60 -19.85
C THR A 56 -10.91 -8.15 -18.80
N VAL A 57 -9.64 -8.03 -19.19
CA VAL A 57 -8.57 -7.49 -18.36
C VAL A 57 -8.47 -5.99 -18.59
N ILE A 58 -8.76 -5.22 -17.55
CA ILE A 58 -8.50 -3.78 -17.49
C ILE A 58 -7.13 -3.58 -16.85
N THR A 59 -6.27 -2.82 -17.53
CA THR A 59 -5.00 -2.34 -16.97
C THR A 59 -5.12 -0.85 -16.69
N MET A 60 -4.91 -0.46 -15.44
CA MET A 60 -4.95 0.92 -14.95
C MET A 60 -3.63 1.64 -15.24
N LYS A 61 -3.65 2.97 -15.24
CA LYS A 61 -2.45 3.83 -15.40
C LYS A 61 -1.44 3.68 -14.26
N SER A 62 -1.88 3.22 -13.08
CA SER A 62 -1.02 2.83 -11.95
C SER A 62 -0.31 1.47 -12.15
N GLY A 63 -0.65 0.72 -13.21
CA GLY A 63 -0.19 -0.64 -13.44
C GLY A 63 -1.06 -1.73 -12.82
N MET A 64 -2.03 -1.36 -11.97
CA MET A 64 -3.01 -2.32 -11.42
C MET A 64 -3.79 -3.03 -12.53
N GLN A 65 -4.02 -4.33 -12.38
CA GLN A 65 -4.87 -5.11 -13.28
C GLN A 65 -6.10 -5.67 -12.55
N VAL A 66 -7.25 -5.63 -13.24
CA VAL A 66 -8.51 -6.22 -12.76
C VAL A 66 -9.15 -6.97 -13.92
N GLU A 67 -9.61 -8.19 -13.66
CA GLU A 67 -10.24 -9.06 -14.63
C GLU A 67 -11.68 -9.36 -14.22
N GLY A 68 -12.60 -9.38 -15.19
CA GLY A 68 -14.00 -9.76 -14.96
C GLY A 68 -14.91 -9.37 -16.12
N LYS A 69 -16.22 -9.46 -15.93
CA LYS A 69 -17.20 -8.92 -16.88
C LYS A 69 -17.38 -7.42 -16.64
N ILE A 70 -17.28 -6.62 -17.69
CA ILE A 70 -17.27 -5.14 -17.59
C ILE A 70 -18.66 -4.52 -17.82
N ALA A 71 -18.93 -3.42 -17.13
CA ALA A 71 -20.09 -2.56 -17.34
C ALA A 71 -19.76 -1.10 -17.03
N GLU A 72 -20.57 -0.17 -17.54
CA GLU A 72 -20.37 1.29 -17.39
C GLU A 72 -21.60 1.95 -16.75
N MET A 73 -21.40 2.83 -15.76
CA MET A 73 -22.47 3.52 -15.03
C MET A 73 -22.21 5.04 -14.87
N GLY A 74 -23.29 5.82 -14.71
CA GLY A 74 -23.22 7.28 -14.55
C GLY A 74 -23.07 7.76 -13.09
N SER A 75 -23.38 6.92 -12.10
CA SER A 75 -23.28 7.18 -10.66
C SER A 75 -23.35 5.86 -9.88
N LEU A 76 -22.66 5.73 -8.76
CA LEU A 76 -22.84 4.60 -7.83
C LEU A 76 -24.25 4.49 -7.23
N ASN A 77 -25.06 5.56 -7.33
CA ASN A 77 -26.47 5.56 -6.93
C ASN A 77 -27.40 4.98 -8.02
N GLU A 78 -26.88 4.69 -9.22
CA GLU A 78 -27.58 3.88 -10.23
C GLU A 78 -27.48 2.40 -9.87
N ASN A 79 -28.46 1.60 -10.31
CA ASN A 79 -28.40 0.15 -10.11
C ASN A 79 -27.25 -0.43 -10.97
N PRO A 80 -26.20 -1.06 -10.39
CA PRO A 80 -25.09 -1.62 -11.17
C PRO A 80 -25.51 -2.75 -12.13
N LEU A 81 -26.68 -3.38 -11.89
CA LEU A 81 -27.25 -4.40 -12.77
C LEU A 81 -28.15 -3.81 -13.89
N ASN A 82 -28.42 -2.50 -13.87
CA ASN A 82 -29.21 -1.79 -14.88
C ASN A 82 -28.87 -0.28 -14.85
N PRO A 83 -27.68 0.13 -15.34
CA PRO A 83 -27.24 1.53 -15.36
C PRO A 83 -28.12 2.40 -16.27
N GLY A 84 -28.05 3.73 -16.08
CA GLY A 84 -29.00 4.69 -16.64
C GLY A 84 -29.11 4.75 -18.17
N THR A 85 -30.20 5.36 -18.64
CA THR A 85 -30.57 5.54 -20.06
C THR A 85 -29.49 6.24 -20.90
N GLU A 86 -29.47 5.91 -22.19
CA GLU A 86 -28.61 6.53 -23.22
C GLU A 86 -28.58 8.07 -23.13
N GLY A 87 -27.37 8.65 -23.15
CA GLY A 87 -27.17 10.10 -23.22
C GLY A 87 -26.43 10.73 -22.03
N SER A 88 -26.25 10.01 -20.91
CA SER A 88 -25.34 10.43 -19.83
C SER A 88 -23.89 10.04 -20.10
N THR A 89 -22.93 10.79 -19.55
CA THR A 89 -21.53 10.35 -19.46
C THR A 89 -21.40 9.25 -18.40
N LYS A 90 -20.60 8.22 -18.68
CA LYS A 90 -20.41 7.06 -17.81
C LYS A 90 -18.96 6.92 -17.32
N PRO A 91 -18.51 7.79 -16.40
CA PRO A 91 -17.11 7.84 -15.97
C PRO A 91 -16.70 6.70 -15.02
N ILE A 92 -17.61 5.77 -14.68
CA ILE A 92 -17.36 4.68 -13.75
C ILE A 92 -17.48 3.35 -14.49
N ILE A 93 -16.40 2.57 -14.46
CA ILE A 93 -16.35 1.21 -14.97
C ILE A 93 -16.46 0.24 -13.80
N ILE A 94 -17.35 -0.73 -13.93
CA ILE A 94 -17.56 -1.87 -13.03
C ILE A 94 -16.85 -3.07 -13.63
N VAL A 95 -16.11 -3.82 -12.82
CA VAL A 95 -15.53 -5.12 -13.16
C VAL A 95 -16.07 -6.15 -12.18
N ASP A 96 -16.95 -7.04 -12.63
CA ASP A 96 -17.57 -8.11 -11.83
C ASP A 96 -16.84 -9.44 -12.10
N ASP A 97 -16.11 -9.95 -11.10
CA ASP A 97 -15.35 -11.21 -11.18
C ASP A 97 -16.13 -12.42 -10.62
N GLY A 98 -17.43 -12.23 -10.35
CA GLY A 98 -18.31 -13.24 -9.74
C GLY A 98 -18.14 -13.42 -8.23
N LEU A 99 -17.08 -12.87 -7.62
CA LEU A 99 -16.88 -12.76 -6.16
C LEU A 99 -17.26 -11.36 -5.66
N ARG A 100 -16.88 -10.32 -6.41
CA ARG A 100 -16.96 -8.90 -6.07
C ARG A 100 -17.13 -8.05 -7.33
N ARG A 101 -17.60 -6.82 -7.13
CA ARG A 101 -17.55 -5.73 -8.11
C ARG A 101 -16.43 -4.78 -7.72
N THR A 102 -15.49 -4.54 -8.62
CA THR A 102 -14.49 -3.49 -8.50
C THR A 102 -14.93 -2.30 -9.34
N PHE A 103 -15.06 -1.12 -8.74
CA PHE A 103 -15.39 0.13 -9.41
C PHE A 103 -14.14 0.99 -9.56
N VAL A 104 -13.88 1.43 -10.80
CA VAL A 104 -12.73 2.28 -11.17
C VAL A 104 -13.18 3.41 -12.12
N ARG A 105 -12.36 4.45 -12.27
CA ARG A 105 -12.62 5.55 -13.20
C ARG A 105 -12.22 5.21 -14.63
N ASP A 106 -13.04 5.58 -15.60
CA ASP A 106 -12.78 5.45 -17.04
C ASP A 106 -11.46 6.11 -17.47
N LEU A 107 -11.23 7.34 -17.02
CA LEU A 107 -10.02 8.12 -17.28
C LEU A 107 -8.74 7.50 -16.69
N ASP A 108 -8.81 6.49 -15.83
CA ASP A 108 -7.63 5.82 -15.27
C ASP A 108 -7.31 4.48 -15.93
N VAL A 109 -8.15 4.02 -16.85
CA VAL A 109 -7.82 2.87 -17.71
C VAL A 109 -6.72 3.29 -18.70
N ALA A 110 -5.68 2.47 -18.78
CA ALA A 110 -4.59 2.59 -19.76
C ALA A 110 -4.80 1.64 -20.95
N ALA A 111 -5.31 0.43 -20.70
CA ALA A 111 -5.63 -0.56 -21.72
C ALA A 111 -6.78 -1.48 -21.29
N VAL A 112 -7.51 -1.99 -22.28
CA VAL A 112 -8.56 -3.01 -22.14
C VAL A 112 -8.22 -4.15 -23.10
N ALA A 113 -8.21 -5.39 -22.62
CA ALA A 113 -7.91 -6.57 -23.41
C ALA A 113 -8.90 -7.71 -23.11
N GLU A 114 -9.25 -8.50 -24.12
CA GLU A 114 -9.98 -9.76 -23.91
C GLU A 114 -9.09 -10.73 -23.12
N SER A 115 -9.63 -11.33 -22.06
CA SER A 115 -8.98 -12.43 -21.35
C SER A 115 -9.01 -13.70 -22.22
N PRO A 116 -7.99 -14.58 -22.16
CA PRO A 116 -8.03 -15.87 -22.84
C PRO A 116 -9.30 -16.65 -22.51
N ALA A 117 -9.93 -17.24 -23.52
CA ALA A 117 -11.20 -17.96 -23.38
C ALA A 117 -11.04 -19.34 -22.69
N THR A 118 -10.60 -19.36 -21.44
CA THR A 118 -10.64 -20.53 -20.57
C THR A 118 -12.00 -20.63 -19.89
N ALA A 119 -12.71 -21.73 -20.11
CA ALA A 119 -13.88 -22.06 -19.30
C ALA A 119 -13.42 -22.48 -17.89
N ASP A 120 -13.88 -21.78 -16.86
CA ASP A 120 -13.71 -22.20 -15.47
C ASP A 120 -14.34 -23.58 -15.24
N GLU A 121 -13.62 -24.47 -14.56
CA GLU A 121 -14.20 -25.72 -14.05
C GLU A 121 -15.14 -25.37 -12.88
N ARG A 122 -16.41 -25.77 -12.98
CA ARG A 122 -17.45 -25.47 -12.00
C ARG A 122 -18.05 -26.75 -11.45
N ILE A 123 -17.96 -26.93 -10.13
CA ILE A 123 -18.50 -28.09 -9.43
C ILE A 123 -19.79 -27.68 -8.74
N ILE A 124 -20.92 -28.19 -9.24
CA ILE A 124 -22.26 -27.91 -8.73
C ILE A 124 -22.62 -28.89 -7.62
N VAL A 125 -22.86 -28.37 -6.42
CA VAL A 125 -23.19 -29.12 -5.21
C VAL A 125 -24.71 -29.05 -5.00
N LYS A 126 -25.39 -30.20 -5.03
CA LYS A 126 -26.86 -30.25 -5.01
C LYS A 126 -27.43 -30.02 -3.61
N GLN A 127 -27.97 -28.82 -3.38
CA GLN A 127 -28.62 -28.44 -2.11
C GLN A 127 -30.12 -28.14 -2.27
N PRO A 128 -30.92 -28.25 -1.20
CA PRO A 128 -32.29 -27.75 -1.16
C PRO A 128 -32.29 -26.21 -0.96
N VAL A 129 -32.02 -25.45 -2.01
CA VAL A 129 -31.94 -23.96 -1.99
C VAL A 129 -33.32 -23.31 -1.81
N ALA A 130 -33.39 -22.22 -1.05
CA ALA A 130 -34.60 -21.43 -0.84
C ALA A 130 -34.91 -20.54 -2.06
N GLU A 131 -35.65 -21.07 -3.02
CA GLU A 131 -36.13 -20.32 -4.21
C GLU A 131 -37.31 -19.37 -3.91
N ALA A 132 -38.09 -19.67 -2.86
CA ALA A 132 -39.24 -18.89 -2.42
C ALA A 132 -39.18 -18.64 -0.91
N GLY A 133 -39.54 -17.44 -0.48
CA GLY A 133 -39.41 -16.99 0.91
C GLY A 133 -39.05 -15.51 1.01
N ARG A 134 -38.54 -15.09 2.17
CA ARG A 134 -38.10 -13.71 2.41
C ARG A 134 -36.66 -13.54 1.93
N ARG A 135 -36.41 -12.61 1.01
CA ARG A 135 -35.05 -12.24 0.61
C ARG A 135 -34.35 -11.43 1.70
N ILE A 136 -33.09 -11.75 1.97
CA ILE A 136 -32.25 -10.97 2.90
C ILE A 136 -31.77 -9.71 2.17
N GLY A 137 -32.19 -8.54 2.68
CA GLY A 137 -31.79 -7.24 2.14
C GLY A 137 -30.47 -6.74 2.70
N ASN A 138 -30.35 -6.80 4.04
CA ASN A 138 -29.21 -6.40 4.86
C ASN A 138 -28.89 -7.55 5.84
N ILE A 139 -27.61 -7.74 6.16
CA ILE A 139 -27.10 -8.70 7.15
C ILE A 139 -26.78 -7.93 8.43
N GLY A 140 -27.46 -8.29 9.52
CA GLY A 140 -27.19 -7.69 10.83
C GLY A 140 -25.89 -8.22 11.47
N PRO A 141 -25.45 -7.62 12.60
CA PRO A 141 -24.25 -8.03 13.32
C PRO A 141 -24.15 -9.54 13.51
N ILE A 142 -22.99 -10.11 13.14
CA ILE A 142 -22.75 -11.55 13.16
C ILE A 142 -22.59 -12.02 14.61
N LEU A 143 -23.42 -12.98 15.02
CA LEU A 143 -23.41 -13.59 16.35
C LEU A 143 -22.58 -14.88 16.40
N GLY A 144 -22.46 -15.56 15.26
CA GLY A 144 -21.60 -16.74 15.12
C GLY A 144 -21.76 -17.40 13.75
N VAL A 145 -20.70 -18.06 13.28
CA VAL A 145 -20.73 -18.84 12.03
C VAL A 145 -20.12 -20.20 12.31
N THR A 146 -20.87 -21.26 12.08
CA THR A 146 -20.36 -22.63 12.23
C THR A 146 -19.49 -23.04 11.05
N ALA A 147 -18.57 -23.99 11.27
CA ALA A 147 -17.82 -24.61 10.20
C ALA A 147 -18.75 -25.36 9.23
N PHE A 148 -18.32 -25.53 7.97
CA PHE A 148 -19.06 -26.35 7.01
C PHE A 148 -18.97 -27.84 7.38
N ASP A 149 -20.10 -28.53 7.35
CA ASP A 149 -20.17 -29.99 7.42
C ASP A 149 -19.72 -30.66 6.11
N LYS A 150 -19.67 -32.01 6.10
CA LYS A 150 -19.22 -32.77 4.91
C LYS A 150 -20.11 -32.60 3.68
N TRP A 151 -21.37 -32.17 3.86
CA TRP A 151 -22.29 -31.83 2.77
C TRP A 151 -22.22 -30.35 2.39
N GLY A 152 -21.25 -29.60 2.93
CA GLY A 152 -21.04 -28.19 2.63
C GLY A 152 -22.05 -27.26 3.28
N ARG A 153 -22.68 -27.65 4.39
CA ARG A 153 -23.72 -26.85 5.08
C ARG A 153 -23.20 -26.26 6.39
N ARG A 154 -23.74 -25.09 6.76
CA ARG A 154 -23.46 -24.43 8.04
C ARG A 154 -24.66 -23.63 8.53
N THR A 155 -24.74 -23.40 9.83
CA THR A 155 -25.58 -22.36 10.42
C THR A 155 -24.79 -21.05 10.51
N PHE A 156 -25.39 -19.96 10.03
CA PHE A 156 -24.93 -18.58 10.16
C PHE A 156 -25.92 -17.82 11.06
N SER A 157 -25.48 -17.35 12.21
CA SER A 157 -26.29 -16.66 13.21
C SER A 157 -25.99 -15.17 13.23
N MET A 158 -27.03 -14.33 13.13
CA MET A 158 -26.91 -12.87 13.15
C MET A 158 -28.03 -12.19 13.94
N GLN A 159 -27.81 -10.94 14.36
CA GLN A 159 -28.82 -10.13 15.01
C GLN A 159 -29.84 -9.60 13.98
N GLY A 160 -31.05 -10.16 13.99
CA GLY A 160 -32.17 -9.71 13.17
C GLY A 160 -33.07 -8.67 13.87
N PRO A 161 -34.07 -8.11 13.16
CA PRO A 161 -34.98 -7.08 13.71
C PRO A 161 -35.91 -7.53 14.84
N GLN A 162 -35.95 -8.83 15.17
CA GLN A 162 -36.83 -9.43 16.18
C GLN A 162 -36.05 -10.28 17.21
N GLY A 163 -34.72 -10.22 17.20
CA GLY A 163 -33.84 -11.13 17.95
C GLY A 163 -32.84 -11.83 17.03
N GLN A 164 -32.14 -12.84 17.56
CA GLN A 164 -31.25 -13.71 16.78
C GLN A 164 -32.00 -14.36 15.60
N LEU A 165 -31.34 -14.39 14.44
CA LEU A 165 -31.81 -15.00 13.21
C LEU A 165 -30.76 -15.98 12.71
N ASP A 166 -31.09 -17.26 12.75
CA ASP A 166 -30.24 -18.34 12.26
C ASP A 166 -30.60 -18.68 10.80
N VAL A 167 -29.60 -18.68 9.93
CA VAL A 167 -29.73 -19.06 8.52
C VAL A 167 -28.91 -20.32 8.25
N ILE A 168 -29.58 -21.41 7.87
CA ILE A 168 -28.88 -22.57 7.33
C ILE A 168 -28.46 -22.23 5.91
N GLN A 169 -27.15 -22.21 5.69
CA GLN A 169 -26.50 -22.02 4.40
C GLN A 169 -25.96 -23.37 3.87
N GLY A 170 -25.83 -23.48 2.54
CA GLY A 170 -25.11 -24.57 1.88
C GLY A 170 -24.28 -24.08 0.71
N ILE A 171 -23.12 -24.70 0.49
CA ILE A 171 -22.33 -24.55 -0.74
C ILE A 171 -23.11 -25.15 -1.90
N THR A 172 -23.26 -24.42 -3.00
CA THR A 172 -24.02 -24.84 -4.20
C THR A 172 -23.20 -24.85 -5.49
N GLU A 173 -22.13 -24.06 -5.55
CA GLU A 173 -21.20 -24.00 -6.69
C GLU A 173 -19.79 -23.67 -6.18
N ILE A 174 -18.78 -24.39 -6.66
CA ILE A 174 -17.36 -24.12 -6.41
C ILE A 174 -16.71 -23.83 -7.77
N THR A 175 -16.02 -22.70 -7.86
CA THR A 175 -15.27 -22.22 -9.03
C THR A 175 -13.82 -21.88 -8.62
N PRO A 176 -12.91 -21.58 -9.55
CA PRO A 176 -11.53 -21.21 -9.23
C PRO A 176 -11.42 -19.96 -8.33
N THR A 177 -12.29 -18.97 -8.56
CA THR A 177 -12.27 -17.66 -7.89
C THR A 177 -13.17 -17.64 -6.65
N TYR A 178 -14.40 -18.15 -6.76
CA TYR A 178 -15.40 -18.10 -5.69
C TYR A 178 -16.07 -19.44 -5.39
N THR A 179 -16.48 -19.57 -4.13
CA THR A 179 -17.44 -20.57 -3.67
C THR A 179 -18.75 -19.86 -3.35
N ARG A 180 -19.83 -20.33 -3.99
CA ARG A 180 -21.19 -19.84 -3.82
C ARG A 180 -21.85 -20.54 -2.63
N VAL A 181 -22.44 -19.73 -1.76
CA VAL A 181 -23.07 -20.17 -0.52
C VAL A 181 -24.48 -19.59 -0.47
N GLU A 182 -25.50 -20.44 -0.38
CA GLU A 182 -26.91 -20.03 -0.50
C GLU A 182 -27.76 -20.47 0.70
N GLY A 183 -28.79 -19.69 1.02
CA GLY A 183 -29.79 -20.01 2.03
C GLY A 183 -30.62 -21.23 1.65
N LEU A 184 -30.77 -22.18 2.57
CA LEU A 184 -31.48 -23.44 2.33
C LEU A 184 -32.95 -23.36 2.80
N ARG A 185 -33.80 -24.19 2.18
CA ARG A 185 -35.27 -24.23 2.41
C ARG A 185 -35.68 -24.38 3.87
N GLY A 186 -34.81 -24.92 4.73
CA GLY A 186 -35.06 -25.09 6.17
C GLY A 186 -35.34 -23.80 6.94
N THR A 187 -34.96 -22.62 6.41
CA THR A 187 -35.24 -21.32 7.06
C THR A 187 -36.15 -20.40 6.26
N GLY A 188 -36.47 -20.73 4.99
CA GLY A 188 -37.31 -19.89 4.12
C GLY A 188 -36.68 -18.52 3.79
N LEU A 189 -35.36 -18.39 3.89
CA LEU A 189 -34.62 -17.15 3.64
C LEU A 189 -33.82 -17.24 2.34
N ILE A 190 -34.11 -16.33 1.39
CA ILE A 190 -33.38 -16.24 0.13
C ILE A 190 -32.15 -15.34 0.33
N TRP A 191 -30.98 -15.94 0.35
CA TRP A 191 -29.68 -15.28 0.42
C TRP A 191 -28.70 -16.00 -0.50
N ASP A 192 -27.98 -15.24 -1.30
CA ASP A 192 -26.92 -15.70 -2.19
C ASP A 192 -25.63 -14.94 -1.82
N MET A 193 -24.55 -15.65 -1.52
CA MET A 193 -23.30 -15.15 -0.92
C MET A 193 -22.08 -15.68 -1.68
N ARG A 194 -20.99 -14.91 -1.76
CA ARG A 194 -19.70 -15.34 -2.35
C ARG A 194 -18.57 -15.31 -1.33
N LEU A 195 -17.90 -16.44 -1.16
CA LEU A 195 -16.62 -16.56 -0.45
C LEU A 195 -15.52 -16.75 -1.50
N ALA A 196 -14.29 -16.30 -1.22
CA ALA A 196 -13.17 -16.64 -2.10
C ALA A 196 -12.82 -18.13 -1.98
N THR A 197 -12.57 -18.84 -3.08
CA THR A 197 -12.16 -20.26 -3.03
C THR A 197 -10.77 -20.43 -2.38
N SER A 198 -9.99 -19.34 -2.32
CA SER A 198 -8.71 -19.26 -1.61
C SER A 198 -8.81 -19.14 -0.08
N SER A 199 -9.97 -18.73 0.49
CA SER A 199 -10.16 -18.64 1.95
C SER A 199 -10.85 -19.85 2.56
N LEU A 200 -11.29 -20.82 1.74
CA LEU A 200 -11.73 -22.14 2.20
C LEU A 200 -10.55 -23.13 2.22
N SER A 201 -10.45 -23.90 3.30
CA SER A 201 -9.36 -24.87 3.49
C SER A 201 -9.43 -26.03 2.48
N ARG A 202 -8.32 -26.77 2.30
CA ARG A 202 -8.29 -27.94 1.39
C ARG A 202 -9.30 -28.99 1.86
N GLU A 203 -9.40 -29.19 3.16
CA GLU A 203 -10.24 -30.18 3.82
C GLU A 203 -11.73 -29.90 3.54
N VAL A 204 -12.18 -28.65 3.70
CA VAL A 204 -13.56 -28.25 3.38
C VAL A 204 -13.87 -28.49 1.91
N ILE A 205 -13.06 -27.96 1.00
CA ILE A 205 -13.30 -28.07 -0.44
C ILE A 205 -13.26 -29.54 -0.89
N SER A 206 -12.23 -30.29 -0.50
CA SER A 206 -12.04 -31.69 -0.90
C SER A 206 -13.15 -32.59 -0.38
N THR A 207 -13.63 -32.38 0.85
CA THR A 207 -14.71 -33.18 1.44
C THR A 207 -16.02 -32.94 0.67
N VAL A 208 -16.39 -31.68 0.47
CA VAL A 208 -17.65 -31.31 -0.20
C VAL A 208 -17.65 -31.75 -1.67
N ILE A 209 -16.50 -31.69 -2.35
CA ILE A 209 -16.36 -32.19 -3.72
C ILE A 209 -16.47 -33.73 -3.77
N ARG A 210 -15.78 -34.47 -2.90
CA ARG A 210 -15.80 -35.95 -2.89
C ARG A 210 -17.16 -36.52 -2.45
N GLU A 211 -17.98 -35.77 -1.71
CA GLU A 211 -19.39 -36.12 -1.46
C GLU A 211 -20.34 -35.72 -2.63
N SER A 212 -19.84 -34.98 -3.64
CA SER A 212 -20.62 -34.48 -4.79
C SER A 212 -20.28 -35.15 -6.13
N LEU A 213 -19.08 -35.73 -6.25
CA LEU A 213 -18.55 -36.41 -7.44
C LEU A 213 -18.22 -37.88 -7.12
N SER A 214 -18.00 -38.72 -8.14
CA SER A 214 -17.62 -40.12 -7.93
C SER A 214 -16.10 -40.27 -7.81
N GLU A 215 -15.61 -40.88 -6.72
CA GLU A 215 -14.18 -41.20 -6.55
C GLU A 215 -13.71 -42.32 -7.49
N ASP A 216 -14.62 -43.24 -7.86
CA ASP A 216 -14.39 -44.33 -8.82
C ASP A 216 -14.31 -43.85 -10.29
N ASN A 217 -14.54 -42.56 -10.55
CA ASN A 217 -14.53 -41.97 -11.89
C ASN A 217 -13.28 -41.07 -12.09
N PRO A 218 -12.31 -41.46 -12.95
CA PRO A 218 -11.10 -40.66 -13.17
C PRO A 218 -11.40 -39.31 -13.84
N ASP A 219 -12.43 -39.21 -14.69
CA ASP A 219 -12.81 -37.95 -15.32
C ASP A 219 -13.32 -36.92 -14.30
N ASP A 220 -14.12 -37.34 -13.31
CA ASP A 220 -14.59 -36.46 -12.25
C ASP A 220 -13.44 -36.01 -11.34
N ARG A 221 -12.49 -36.92 -11.02
CA ARG A 221 -11.29 -36.54 -10.25
C ARG A 221 -10.38 -35.58 -11.01
N LEU A 222 -10.27 -35.71 -12.34
CA LEU A 222 -9.57 -34.74 -13.18
C LEU A 222 -10.20 -33.33 -13.17
N ARG A 223 -11.51 -33.21 -12.87
CA ARG A 223 -12.15 -31.90 -12.63
C ARG A 223 -11.62 -31.25 -11.36
N ILE A 224 -11.42 -32.03 -10.29
CA ILE A 224 -10.82 -31.54 -9.04
C ILE A 224 -9.40 -31.01 -9.29
N VAL A 225 -8.60 -31.75 -10.07
CA VAL A 225 -7.26 -31.32 -10.50
C VAL A 225 -7.33 -30.02 -11.31
N ARG A 226 -8.22 -29.91 -12.31
CA ARG A 226 -8.39 -28.68 -13.11
C ARG A 226 -8.82 -27.47 -12.26
N LEU A 227 -9.80 -27.64 -11.38
CA LEU A 227 -10.24 -26.61 -10.44
C LEU A 227 -9.07 -26.11 -9.57
N TYR A 228 -8.28 -27.02 -9.00
CA TYR A 228 -7.11 -26.64 -8.20
C TYR A 228 -5.99 -25.99 -9.03
N ILE A 229 -5.81 -26.35 -10.30
CA ILE A 229 -4.87 -25.65 -11.20
C ILE A 229 -5.33 -24.21 -11.45
N GLN A 230 -6.58 -24.01 -11.86
CA GLN A 230 -7.15 -22.69 -12.14
C GLN A 230 -7.18 -21.81 -10.88
N ALA A 231 -7.48 -22.39 -9.71
CA ALA A 231 -7.43 -21.69 -8.41
C ALA A 231 -6.00 -21.38 -7.92
N ASN A 232 -4.95 -21.63 -8.73
CA ASN A 232 -3.54 -21.52 -8.35
C ASN A 232 -3.16 -22.36 -7.10
N ARG A 233 -3.86 -23.47 -6.85
CA ARG A 233 -3.63 -24.42 -5.75
C ARG A 233 -2.79 -25.62 -6.21
N PHE A 234 -1.66 -25.37 -6.88
CA PHE A 234 -0.82 -26.39 -7.53
C PHE A 234 -0.36 -27.54 -6.61
N GLY A 235 -0.17 -27.30 -5.31
CA GLY A 235 0.13 -28.35 -4.34
C GLY A 235 -1.03 -29.33 -4.12
N ASP A 236 -2.25 -28.80 -3.98
CA ASP A 236 -3.46 -29.61 -3.84
C ASP A 236 -3.78 -30.37 -5.13
N ALA A 237 -3.58 -29.72 -6.29
CA ALA A 237 -3.68 -30.35 -7.60
C ALA A 237 -2.69 -31.50 -7.79
N LEU A 238 -1.44 -31.34 -7.36
CA LEU A 238 -0.42 -32.38 -7.46
C LEU A 238 -0.71 -33.56 -6.51
N LEU A 239 -1.19 -33.31 -5.29
CA LEU A 239 -1.59 -34.36 -4.36
C LEU A 239 -2.77 -35.19 -4.89
N GLU A 240 -3.81 -34.52 -5.41
CA GLU A 240 -4.97 -35.19 -6.03
C GLU A 240 -4.56 -35.99 -7.29
N LEU A 241 -3.63 -35.47 -8.09
CA LEU A 241 -3.14 -36.14 -9.30
C LEU A 241 -2.17 -37.30 -9.01
N ASP A 242 -1.31 -37.21 -7.99
CA ASP A 242 -0.44 -38.33 -7.57
C ASP A 242 -1.25 -39.45 -6.89
N GLU A 243 -2.37 -39.14 -6.22
CA GLU A 243 -3.39 -40.14 -5.85
C GLU A 243 -4.03 -40.76 -7.10
N LEU A 244 -4.48 -39.96 -8.08
CA LEU A 244 -5.11 -40.46 -9.30
C LEU A 244 -4.19 -41.42 -10.10
N ILE A 245 -2.89 -41.10 -10.20
CA ILE A 245 -1.88 -41.95 -10.86
C ILE A 245 -1.68 -43.31 -10.16
N ARG A 246 -1.92 -43.38 -8.84
CA ARG A 246 -1.86 -44.62 -8.06
C ARG A 246 -3.13 -45.45 -8.26
N ASP A 247 -4.28 -44.79 -8.32
CA ASP A 247 -5.60 -45.44 -8.29
C ASP A 247 -6.06 -45.88 -9.70
N PHE A 248 -5.65 -45.16 -10.76
CA PHE A 248 -5.95 -45.44 -12.17
C PHE A 248 -4.65 -45.42 -13.03
N PRO A 249 -3.71 -46.36 -12.81
CA PRO A 249 -2.39 -46.35 -13.45
C PRO A 249 -2.40 -46.54 -14.98
N GLU A 250 -3.52 -47.00 -15.54
CA GLU A 250 -3.81 -47.17 -16.97
C GLU A 250 -4.22 -45.89 -17.71
N VAL A 251 -4.49 -44.79 -17.00
CA VAL A 251 -4.80 -43.51 -17.65
C VAL A 251 -3.49 -42.86 -18.11
N ASP A 252 -3.30 -42.86 -19.43
CA ASP A 252 -2.17 -42.20 -20.09
C ASP A 252 -2.16 -40.67 -19.84
N GLU A 253 -1.04 -40.03 -20.18
CA GLU A 253 -0.72 -38.61 -19.94
C GLU A 253 -0.66 -38.12 -18.48
N LEU A 254 -1.30 -38.75 -17.49
CA LEU A 254 -1.36 -38.24 -16.11
C LEU A 254 0.03 -37.88 -15.52
N LYS A 255 1.03 -38.73 -15.78
CA LYS A 255 2.42 -38.51 -15.34
C LYS A 255 3.03 -37.24 -15.96
N ALA A 256 2.75 -36.97 -17.23
CA ALA A 256 3.18 -35.76 -17.92
C ALA A 256 2.36 -34.51 -17.54
N GLN A 257 1.17 -34.67 -16.96
CA GLN A 257 0.47 -33.59 -16.27
C GLN A 257 1.13 -33.31 -14.90
N ALA A 258 1.45 -34.33 -14.12
CA ALA A 258 2.10 -34.19 -12.81
C ALA A 258 3.49 -33.53 -12.91
N ASP A 259 4.29 -33.87 -13.91
CA ASP A 259 5.59 -33.23 -14.14
C ASP A 259 5.46 -31.76 -14.59
N ARG A 260 4.42 -31.41 -15.35
CA ARG A 260 4.07 -29.99 -15.63
C ARG A 260 3.67 -29.25 -14.34
N LEU A 261 2.92 -29.88 -13.44
CA LEU A 261 2.59 -29.27 -12.14
C LEU A 261 3.80 -29.10 -11.24
N ARG A 262 4.75 -30.05 -11.24
CA ARG A 262 6.03 -29.92 -10.52
C ARG A 262 6.85 -28.72 -11.02
N GLN A 263 6.86 -28.48 -12.33
CA GLN A 263 7.49 -27.28 -12.92
C GLN A 263 6.77 -25.98 -12.51
N SER A 264 5.43 -25.91 -12.59
CA SER A 264 4.66 -24.74 -12.14
C SER A 264 4.82 -24.46 -10.65
N LEU A 265 4.90 -25.51 -9.82
CA LEU A 265 5.17 -25.40 -8.39
C LEU A 265 6.58 -24.86 -8.12
N ALA A 266 7.60 -25.38 -8.80
CA ALA A 266 8.99 -24.89 -8.68
C ALA A 266 9.12 -23.41 -9.12
N GLN A 267 8.46 -23.00 -10.20
CA GLN A 267 8.41 -21.59 -10.60
C GLN A 267 7.71 -20.71 -9.55
N ARG A 268 6.65 -21.19 -8.90
CA ARG A 268 6.01 -20.47 -7.79
C ARG A 268 6.93 -20.40 -6.56
N MET A 269 7.68 -21.45 -6.27
CA MET A 269 8.66 -21.45 -5.19
C MET A 269 9.79 -20.44 -5.44
N LEU A 270 10.30 -20.32 -6.67
CA LEU A 270 11.23 -19.24 -7.01
C LEU A 270 10.63 -17.85 -6.77
N ARG A 271 9.40 -17.60 -7.23
CA ARG A 271 8.73 -16.29 -6.99
C ARG A 271 8.51 -16.00 -5.50
N GLU A 272 8.25 -17.00 -4.66
CA GLU A 272 8.21 -16.82 -3.20
C GLU A 272 9.60 -16.48 -2.63
N ILE A 273 10.65 -17.12 -3.11
CA ILE A 273 12.03 -16.87 -2.70
C ILE A 273 12.48 -15.46 -3.11
N GLU A 274 12.15 -15.02 -4.32
CA GLU A 274 12.39 -13.65 -4.79
C GLU A 274 11.64 -12.63 -3.93
N LEU A 275 10.36 -12.89 -3.61
CA LEU A 275 9.58 -12.05 -2.70
C LEU A 275 10.21 -11.97 -1.30
N ARG A 276 10.73 -13.08 -0.76
CA ARG A 276 11.42 -13.08 0.54
C ARG A 276 12.77 -12.35 0.48
N ARG A 277 13.54 -12.50 -0.61
CA ARG A 277 14.80 -11.75 -0.84
C ARG A 277 14.52 -10.24 -0.80
N ASP A 278 13.50 -9.80 -1.53
CA ASP A 278 13.19 -8.39 -1.69
C ASP A 278 12.53 -7.81 -0.42
N ALA A 279 11.83 -8.64 0.36
CA ALA A 279 11.39 -8.34 1.73
C ALA A 279 12.55 -8.24 2.75
N GLY A 280 13.76 -8.70 2.42
CA GLY A 280 14.95 -8.72 3.29
C GLY A 280 15.16 -10.00 4.09
N GLN A 281 14.39 -11.06 3.86
CA GLN A 281 14.46 -12.33 4.58
C GLN A 281 15.54 -13.25 3.98
N HIS A 282 16.79 -12.84 4.16
CA HIS A 282 17.97 -13.46 3.55
C HIS A 282 18.31 -14.84 4.11
N GLU A 283 18.22 -15.06 5.42
CA GLU A 283 18.38 -16.39 6.04
C GLU A 283 17.28 -17.34 5.56
N ARG A 284 16.03 -16.87 5.52
CA ARG A 284 14.91 -17.65 5.01
C ARG A 284 15.08 -18.01 3.53
N VAL A 285 15.60 -17.10 2.70
CA VAL A 285 15.92 -17.38 1.29
C VAL A 285 16.99 -18.46 1.18
N HIS A 286 18.08 -18.34 1.93
CA HIS A 286 19.15 -19.35 1.91
C HIS A 286 18.62 -20.74 2.31
N ALA A 287 17.80 -20.82 3.37
CA ALA A 287 17.16 -22.05 3.80
C ALA A 287 16.17 -22.63 2.76
N LEU A 288 15.40 -21.78 2.05
CA LEU A 288 14.46 -22.21 1.02
C LEU A 288 15.16 -22.67 -0.27
N LEU A 289 16.28 -22.04 -0.64
CA LEU A 289 17.12 -22.46 -1.77
C LEU A 289 17.83 -23.79 -1.48
N GLY A 290 18.40 -23.94 -0.27
CA GLY A 290 19.05 -25.20 0.15
C GLY A 290 18.08 -26.38 0.30
N ALA A 291 16.78 -26.10 0.51
CA ALA A 291 15.71 -27.11 0.57
C ALA A 291 14.90 -27.24 -0.74
N PHE A 292 15.38 -26.68 -1.85
CA PHE A 292 14.62 -26.64 -3.11
C PHE A 292 14.52 -28.03 -3.77
N PRO A 293 13.36 -28.46 -4.29
CA PRO A 293 13.18 -29.79 -4.86
C PRO A 293 13.89 -29.93 -6.23
N GLU A 294 14.81 -30.90 -6.36
CA GLU A 294 15.42 -31.22 -7.65
C GLU A 294 14.56 -32.15 -8.53
N LYS A 295 13.77 -33.05 -7.93
CA LYS A 295 13.05 -34.11 -8.66
C LYS A 295 11.89 -33.55 -9.49
N GLY A 296 11.95 -33.74 -10.82
CA GLY A 296 10.90 -33.32 -11.76
C GLY A 296 10.95 -31.84 -12.15
N VAL A 297 11.99 -31.12 -11.74
CA VAL A 297 12.19 -29.70 -12.06
C VAL A 297 13.09 -29.55 -13.29
N ALA A 298 12.84 -28.51 -14.09
CA ALA A 298 13.61 -28.23 -15.30
C ALA A 298 15.05 -27.79 -14.95
N GLY A 299 16.04 -28.27 -15.72
CA GLY A 299 17.46 -27.98 -15.46
C GLY A 299 17.80 -26.48 -15.41
N VAL A 300 17.12 -25.65 -16.22
CA VAL A 300 17.27 -24.18 -16.19
C VAL A 300 16.87 -23.60 -14.83
N THR A 301 15.75 -24.05 -14.27
CA THR A 301 15.27 -23.63 -12.93
C THR A 301 16.26 -24.03 -11.84
N LEU A 302 16.89 -25.20 -11.96
CA LEU A 302 17.91 -25.67 -11.01
C LEU A 302 19.26 -24.94 -11.17
N LEU A 303 19.59 -24.46 -12.36
CA LEU A 303 20.71 -23.52 -12.54
C LEU A 303 20.41 -22.19 -11.83
N THR A 304 19.23 -21.60 -12.02
CA THR A 304 18.82 -20.37 -11.31
C THR A 304 18.92 -20.51 -9.78
N VAL A 305 18.49 -21.63 -9.19
CA VAL A 305 18.64 -21.91 -7.75
C VAL A 305 20.12 -21.92 -7.33
N ARG A 306 20.99 -22.54 -8.12
CA ARG A 306 22.44 -22.62 -7.84
C ARG A 306 23.14 -21.27 -8.01
N ASP A 307 22.77 -20.49 -9.02
CA ASP A 307 23.28 -19.14 -9.25
C ASP A 307 22.87 -18.19 -8.10
N MET A 308 21.65 -18.34 -7.57
CA MET A 308 21.20 -17.61 -6.38
C MET A 308 21.97 -18.01 -5.12
N LEU A 309 22.22 -19.31 -4.89
CA LEU A 309 23.05 -19.78 -3.77
C LEU A 309 24.48 -19.26 -3.86
N ALA A 310 25.13 -19.40 -5.01
CA ALA A 310 26.49 -18.89 -5.24
C ALA A 310 26.59 -17.36 -5.07
N THR A 311 25.51 -16.62 -5.37
CA THR A 311 25.43 -15.18 -5.11
C THR A 311 25.40 -14.86 -3.61
N TYR A 312 24.73 -15.68 -2.80
CA TYR A 312 24.73 -15.55 -1.33
C TYR A 312 26.08 -15.95 -0.73
N GLU A 313 26.66 -17.07 -1.14
CA GLU A 313 28.01 -17.51 -0.73
C GLU A 313 29.06 -16.42 -1.03
N LYS A 314 29.00 -15.81 -2.22
CA LYS A 314 29.85 -14.68 -2.60
C LYS A 314 29.63 -13.45 -1.71
N ARG A 315 28.38 -13.11 -1.33
CA ARG A 315 28.11 -11.99 -0.41
C ARG A 315 28.70 -12.24 0.98
N VAL A 316 28.74 -13.47 1.48
CA VAL A 316 29.42 -13.82 2.73
C VAL A 316 30.94 -13.61 2.59
N GLN A 317 31.56 -14.13 1.53
CA GLN A 317 32.99 -13.91 1.26
C GLN A 317 33.35 -12.43 1.13
N GLN A 318 32.50 -11.62 0.49
CA GLN A 318 32.70 -10.17 0.37
C GLN A 318 32.59 -9.44 1.72
N TYR A 319 31.75 -9.93 2.65
CA TYR A 319 31.68 -9.41 4.02
C TYR A 319 32.98 -9.70 4.79
N GLU A 320 33.46 -10.95 4.76
CA GLU A 320 34.72 -11.34 5.40
C GLU A 320 35.90 -10.54 4.82
N GLN A 321 36.03 -10.49 3.49
CA GLN A 321 37.04 -9.71 2.78
C GLN A 321 36.99 -8.21 3.11
N THR A 322 35.80 -7.64 3.34
CA THR A 322 35.66 -6.22 3.73
C THR A 322 36.35 -5.96 5.07
N LEU A 323 36.13 -6.82 6.06
CA LEU A 323 36.68 -6.65 7.40
C LEU A 323 38.19 -6.89 7.44
N GLU A 324 38.69 -7.89 6.70
CA GLU A 324 40.13 -8.16 6.57
C GLU A 324 40.86 -6.98 5.90
N LEU A 325 40.38 -6.50 4.76
CA LEU A 325 40.99 -5.38 4.03
C LEU A 325 40.93 -4.08 4.85
N LEU A 326 39.85 -3.85 5.60
CA LEU A 326 39.72 -2.67 6.44
C LEU A 326 40.77 -2.67 7.56
N ALA A 327 40.88 -3.78 8.30
CA ALA A 327 41.88 -3.96 9.35
C ALA A 327 43.31 -3.81 8.81
N GLU A 328 43.58 -4.39 7.63
CA GLU A 328 44.90 -4.30 6.98
C GLU A 328 45.26 -2.86 6.59
N ASN A 329 44.30 -2.07 6.08
CA ASN A 329 44.56 -0.67 5.71
C ASN A 329 44.65 0.25 6.94
N ILE A 330 43.86 0.03 8.01
CA ILE A 330 44.00 0.75 9.29
C ILE A 330 45.40 0.51 9.89
N GLY A 331 45.88 -0.74 9.87
CA GLY A 331 47.22 -1.10 10.34
C GLY A 331 48.37 -0.42 9.57
N LYS A 332 48.11 0.05 8.34
CA LYS A 332 49.08 0.74 7.46
C LYS A 332 49.03 2.27 7.53
N ILE A 333 48.19 2.85 8.39
CA ILE A 333 48.20 4.30 8.67
C ILE A 333 49.44 4.64 9.52
N ASP A 334 50.10 5.79 9.27
CA ASP A 334 51.24 6.25 10.09
C ASP A 334 50.80 7.14 11.28
N ASP A 335 49.63 7.77 11.19
CA ASP A 335 49.08 8.68 12.21
C ASP A 335 48.24 7.93 13.25
N GLU A 336 48.78 7.77 14.46
CA GLU A 336 48.11 7.12 15.59
C GLU A 336 46.87 7.89 16.09
N ALA A 337 46.84 9.22 16.01
CA ALA A 337 45.68 10.00 16.45
C ALA A 337 44.49 9.87 15.48
N ILE A 338 44.78 9.62 14.19
CA ILE A 338 43.77 9.22 13.21
C ILE A 338 43.34 7.76 13.42
N LYS A 339 44.24 6.83 13.75
CA LYS A 339 43.85 5.45 14.12
C LYS A 339 42.90 5.41 15.32
N GLU A 340 43.21 6.13 16.39
CA GLU A 340 42.34 6.18 17.60
C GLU A 340 40.90 6.63 17.28
N LYS A 341 40.71 7.49 16.27
CA LYS A 341 39.39 7.91 15.79
C LYS A 341 38.66 6.85 14.94
N VAL A 342 39.40 5.97 14.25
CA VAL A 342 38.84 4.97 13.33
C VAL A 342 38.58 3.63 14.01
N LEU A 343 39.36 3.23 15.02
CA LEU A 343 39.19 1.95 15.73
C LEU A 343 37.75 1.71 16.26
N PRO A 344 37.01 2.70 16.79
CA PRO A 344 35.60 2.51 17.17
C PRO A 344 34.68 2.21 15.98
N ILE A 345 35.00 2.72 14.79
CA ILE A 345 34.25 2.51 13.55
C ILE A 345 34.53 1.12 12.97
N GLU A 346 35.79 0.67 13.07
CA GLU A 346 36.18 -0.71 12.71
C GLU A 346 35.47 -1.73 13.59
N GLN A 347 35.34 -1.45 14.90
CA GLN A 347 34.61 -2.32 15.83
C GLN A 347 33.11 -2.36 15.52
N GLU A 348 32.48 -1.21 15.27
CA GLU A 348 31.07 -1.16 14.84
C GLU A 348 30.85 -1.92 13.52
N LEU A 349 31.76 -1.78 12.55
CA LEU A 349 31.69 -2.54 11.29
C LEU A 349 31.82 -4.05 11.51
N LYS A 350 32.64 -4.52 12.46
CA LYS A 350 32.73 -5.96 12.81
C LYS A 350 31.45 -6.48 13.48
N GLU A 351 30.82 -5.67 14.33
CA GLU A 351 29.60 -6.02 15.07
C GLU A 351 28.32 -5.92 14.21
N GLU A 352 28.30 -5.00 13.23
CA GLU A 352 27.04 -4.57 12.59
C GLU A 352 27.01 -4.67 11.06
N LEU A 353 28.14 -4.80 10.36
CA LEU A 353 28.13 -5.05 8.91
C LEU A 353 27.52 -6.43 8.63
N ASN A 354 26.63 -6.49 7.64
CA ASN A 354 25.84 -7.67 7.34
C ASN A 354 25.32 -7.60 5.87
N ILE A 355 24.63 -8.64 5.41
CA ILE A 355 24.14 -8.75 4.03
C ILE A 355 23.23 -7.59 3.56
N HIS A 356 22.46 -6.96 4.47
CA HIS A 356 21.58 -5.82 4.16
C HIS A 356 22.36 -4.51 4.00
N ALA A 357 23.56 -4.40 4.58
CA ALA A 357 24.36 -3.17 4.62
C ALA A 357 25.66 -3.27 3.79
N LEU A 358 26.04 -4.46 3.31
CA LEU A 358 27.25 -4.71 2.51
C LEU A 358 27.36 -3.79 1.27
N ASP A 359 26.24 -3.43 0.65
CA ASP A 359 26.20 -2.57 -0.54
C ASP A 359 26.73 -1.14 -0.27
N ARG A 360 26.79 -0.72 1.01
CA ARG A 360 27.45 0.52 1.46
C ARG A 360 28.97 0.49 1.28
N MET A 361 29.56 -0.70 1.23
CA MET A 361 31.01 -0.93 1.14
C MET A 361 31.47 -1.10 -0.32
N ALA A 362 30.57 -0.93 -1.30
CA ALA A 362 30.82 -1.20 -2.72
C ALA A 362 32.00 -0.40 -3.28
N ASP A 363 32.12 0.89 -2.97
CA ASP A 363 33.23 1.74 -3.45
C ASP A 363 34.56 1.40 -2.81
N PHE A 364 34.57 1.01 -1.53
CA PHE A 364 35.77 0.50 -0.86
C PHE A 364 36.24 -0.81 -1.51
N LEU A 365 35.36 -1.81 -1.66
CA LEU A 365 35.70 -3.09 -2.30
C LEU A 365 36.14 -2.91 -3.76
N ARG A 366 35.54 -1.96 -4.49
CA ARG A 366 35.91 -1.62 -5.88
C ARG A 366 37.29 -0.97 -6.02
N LEU A 367 37.79 -0.33 -4.97
CA LEU A 367 39.02 0.47 -4.97
C LEU A 367 40.12 -0.06 -4.01
N ALA A 368 39.86 -1.16 -3.30
CA ALA A 368 40.79 -1.74 -2.34
C ALA A 368 42.15 -2.13 -2.96
N ASP A 369 42.14 -2.65 -4.19
CA ASP A 369 43.35 -3.05 -4.92
C ASP A 369 44.02 -1.89 -5.70
N ASP A 370 43.46 -0.68 -5.71
CA ASP A 370 44.00 0.44 -6.48
C ASP A 370 45.37 0.88 -5.94
N PRO A 371 46.48 0.79 -6.72
CA PRO A 371 47.81 1.17 -6.25
C PRO A 371 48.04 2.69 -6.18
N GLY A 372 47.13 3.50 -6.75
CA GLY A 372 47.17 4.96 -6.68
C GLY A 372 46.55 5.54 -5.40
N LEU A 373 45.71 4.76 -4.70
CA LEU A 373 45.11 5.17 -3.44
C LEU A 373 45.93 4.69 -2.23
N LYS A 374 46.17 5.63 -1.31
CA LYS A 374 46.83 5.34 -0.03
C LYS A 374 45.91 4.59 0.97
N PRO A 375 46.46 3.98 2.03
CA PRO A 375 45.65 3.31 3.05
C PRO A 375 44.64 4.21 3.75
N ASP A 376 45.01 5.46 4.08
CA ASP A 376 44.10 6.46 4.67
C ASP A 376 42.91 6.77 3.76
N GLN A 377 43.14 6.95 2.45
CA GLN A 377 42.08 7.15 1.46
C GLN A 377 41.16 5.93 1.34
N LYS A 378 41.71 4.71 1.41
CA LYS A 378 40.91 3.46 1.36
C LYS A 378 40.04 3.30 2.60
N VAL A 379 40.58 3.59 3.78
CA VAL A 379 39.80 3.62 5.03
C VAL A 379 38.73 4.72 4.99
N ALA A 380 39.02 5.87 4.40
CA ALA A 380 38.04 6.95 4.24
C ALA A 380 36.83 6.50 3.41
N LEU A 381 37.05 5.80 2.28
CA LEU A 381 35.99 5.24 1.45
C LEU A 381 35.11 4.24 2.21
N ALA A 382 35.72 3.36 3.03
CA ALA A 382 35.00 2.41 3.87
C ALA A 382 34.12 3.10 4.93
N VAL A 383 34.72 4.02 5.70
CA VAL A 383 34.04 4.75 6.79
C VAL A 383 32.93 5.65 6.25
N SER A 384 33.18 6.36 5.16
CA SER A 384 32.18 7.27 4.56
C SER A 384 31.05 6.52 3.86
N GLY A 385 31.33 5.44 3.12
CA GLY A 385 30.29 4.59 2.52
C GLY A 385 29.36 3.98 3.59
N TRP A 386 29.92 3.49 4.69
CA TRP A 386 29.15 3.00 5.85
C TRP A 386 28.19 4.04 6.42
N LEU A 387 28.65 5.29 6.58
CA LEU A 387 27.92 6.37 7.26
C LEU A 387 26.96 7.16 6.35
N LEU A 388 27.34 7.43 5.09
CA LEU A 388 26.59 8.22 4.12
C LEU A 388 25.75 7.38 3.15
N GLY A 389 26.03 6.08 3.04
CA GLY A 389 25.37 5.15 2.13
C GLY A 389 26.17 4.82 0.87
N SER A 390 25.65 3.86 0.10
CA SER A 390 26.25 3.40 -1.15
C SER A 390 26.38 4.53 -2.18
N GLY A 391 27.55 4.68 -2.80
CA GLY A 391 27.81 5.70 -3.82
C GLY A 391 28.16 7.10 -3.31
N GLU A 392 28.11 7.34 -1.98
CA GLU A 392 28.43 8.63 -1.35
C GLU A 392 29.78 8.62 -0.61
N ALA A 393 30.67 7.69 -0.99
CA ALA A 393 31.99 7.54 -0.38
C ALA A 393 32.96 8.66 -0.78
N ILE A 394 33.77 9.13 0.18
CA ILE A 394 34.81 10.16 0.04
C ILE A 394 36.17 9.63 0.47
N ASP A 395 37.25 10.16 -0.12
CA ASP A 395 38.63 9.71 0.11
C ASP A 395 39.39 10.50 1.21
N ASN A 396 38.76 11.51 1.81
CA ASN A 396 39.35 12.29 2.91
C ASN A 396 39.03 11.67 4.28
N LEU A 397 40.03 11.07 4.92
CA LEU A 397 39.86 10.36 6.20
C LEU A 397 39.54 11.29 7.38
N ALA A 398 40.00 12.54 7.38
CA ALA A 398 39.69 13.49 8.46
C ALA A 398 38.19 13.86 8.44
N VAL A 399 37.64 14.13 7.25
CA VAL A 399 36.20 14.35 7.07
C VAL A 399 35.44 13.07 7.41
N ALA A 400 35.86 11.91 6.90
CA ALA A 400 35.18 10.63 7.15
C ALA A 400 35.11 10.25 8.64
N ALA A 401 36.20 10.44 9.39
CA ALA A 401 36.19 10.26 10.85
C ALA A 401 35.30 11.29 11.56
N SER A 402 35.27 12.55 11.10
CA SER A 402 34.39 13.58 11.68
C SER A 402 32.90 13.27 11.50
N LEU A 403 32.51 12.55 10.43
CA LEU A 403 31.11 12.11 10.23
C LEU A 403 30.66 11.13 11.33
N PHE A 404 31.55 10.28 11.83
CA PHE A 404 31.24 9.37 12.95
C PHE A 404 30.97 10.15 14.25
N GLU A 405 31.81 11.14 14.54
CA GLU A 405 31.63 12.04 15.68
C GLU A 405 30.33 12.85 15.56
N VAL A 406 30.05 13.42 14.38
CA VAL A 406 28.78 14.11 14.07
C VAL A 406 27.59 13.20 14.31
N ARG A 407 27.56 11.98 13.76
CA ARG A 407 26.45 11.02 13.96
C ARG A 407 26.20 10.72 15.44
N ASN A 408 27.26 10.61 16.22
CA ASN A 408 27.16 10.30 17.64
C ASN A 408 26.68 11.52 18.46
N GLU A 409 26.93 12.76 18.02
CA GLU A 409 26.34 13.98 18.60
C GLU A 409 24.92 14.26 18.07
N VAL A 410 24.58 13.86 16.83
CA VAL A 410 23.21 13.88 16.29
C VAL A 410 22.31 12.94 17.10
N SER A 411 22.78 11.73 17.37
CA SER A 411 22.06 10.76 18.21
C SER A 411 21.79 11.32 19.61
N LYS A 412 22.75 12.07 20.19
CA LYS A 412 22.56 12.79 21.46
C LYS A 412 21.56 13.94 21.31
N TYR A 413 21.63 14.75 20.26
CA TYR A 413 20.70 15.85 19.99
C TYR A 413 19.24 15.37 19.90
N LEU A 414 19.01 14.27 19.18
CA LEU A 414 17.66 13.74 18.97
C LEU A 414 17.06 13.13 20.25
N ASN A 415 17.87 12.52 21.11
CA ASN A 415 17.45 11.99 22.42
C ASN A 415 17.45 13.03 23.56
N ALA A 416 18.08 14.19 23.38
CA ALA A 416 18.31 15.18 24.44
C ALA A 416 17.02 15.89 24.89
N LYS A 417 16.58 15.53 26.10
CA LYS A 417 15.32 16.00 26.70
C LYS A 417 15.37 17.48 27.06
N ARG A 418 16.53 18.03 27.43
CA ARG A 418 16.67 19.46 27.80
C ARG A 418 17.25 20.31 26.67
N PRO A 419 16.83 21.59 26.51
CA PRO A 419 17.36 22.47 25.47
C PRO A 419 18.89 22.61 25.48
N HIS A 420 19.51 22.81 26.65
CA HIS A 420 20.97 22.99 26.74
C HIS A 420 21.77 21.73 26.34
N GLU A 421 21.19 20.53 26.47
CA GLU A 421 21.81 19.28 26.01
C GLU A 421 21.83 19.25 24.46
N ARG A 422 20.79 19.78 23.82
CA ARG A 422 20.72 19.99 22.36
C ARG A 422 21.66 21.09 21.89
N ASP A 423 21.69 22.22 22.58
CA ASP A 423 22.59 23.34 22.25
C ASP A 423 24.07 22.93 22.33
N ASN A 424 24.47 22.21 23.39
CA ASN A 424 25.82 21.65 23.52
C ASN A 424 26.18 20.67 22.40
N SER A 425 25.21 19.89 21.91
CA SER A 425 25.41 18.95 20.80
C SER A 425 25.52 19.69 19.46
N LEU A 426 24.72 20.75 19.26
CA LEU A 426 24.71 21.57 18.06
C LEU A 426 26.05 22.28 17.80
N GLU A 427 26.62 22.92 18.83
CA GLU A 427 27.86 23.68 18.66
C GLU A 427 29.08 22.76 18.42
N LYS A 428 29.04 21.51 18.89
CA LYS A 428 29.99 20.46 18.45
C LYS A 428 29.79 20.08 16.98
N ILE A 429 28.55 19.80 16.57
CA ILE A 429 28.26 19.45 15.16
C ILE A 429 28.76 20.55 14.22
N LYS A 430 28.51 21.82 14.53
CA LYS A 430 28.98 22.99 13.76
C LYS A 430 30.50 23.19 13.72
N SER A 431 31.27 22.58 14.63
CA SER A 431 32.74 22.70 14.67
C SER A 431 33.46 21.52 14.02
N LEU A 432 32.72 20.52 13.51
CA LEU A 432 33.24 19.37 12.79
C LEU A 432 33.01 19.54 11.28
N GLU A 433 33.97 19.11 10.45
CA GLU A 433 33.91 19.27 8.99
C GLU A 433 32.71 18.53 8.36
N GLY A 434 32.38 17.36 8.88
CA GLY A 434 31.17 16.59 8.55
C GLY A 434 29.85 17.23 8.99
N GLY A 435 29.87 18.36 9.70
CA GLY A 435 28.70 19.04 10.26
C GLY A 435 27.88 19.90 9.30
N SER A 436 28.27 19.97 8.02
CA SER A 436 27.52 20.72 7.00
C SER A 436 26.11 20.15 6.78
N PRO A 437 25.09 20.97 6.45
CA PRO A 437 23.72 20.49 6.22
C PRO A 437 23.61 19.34 5.21
N GLY A 438 24.43 19.35 4.15
CA GLY A 438 24.45 18.30 3.12
C GLY A 438 24.98 16.96 3.60
N TYR A 439 26.10 16.94 4.33
CA TYR A 439 26.57 15.71 4.98
C TYR A 439 25.59 15.23 6.05
N LEU A 440 25.06 16.17 6.84
CA LEU A 440 24.15 15.88 7.94
C LEU A 440 22.83 15.23 7.47
N ALA A 441 22.22 15.72 6.39
CA ALA A 441 21.01 15.12 5.81
C ALA A 441 21.26 13.68 5.35
N ARG A 442 22.34 13.45 4.57
CA ARG A 442 22.73 12.12 4.07
C ARG A 442 23.00 11.12 5.20
N LEU A 443 23.69 11.58 6.24
CA LEU A 443 24.01 10.82 7.44
C LEU A 443 22.74 10.46 8.24
N ILE A 444 21.82 11.41 8.45
CA ILE A 444 20.54 11.17 9.15
C ILE A 444 19.66 10.16 8.40
N ALA A 445 19.68 10.22 7.07
CA ALA A 445 18.96 9.29 6.20
C ALA A 445 19.54 7.86 6.23
N ASN A 446 20.81 7.69 6.60
CA ASN A 446 21.51 6.39 6.55
C ASN A 446 21.89 5.79 7.92
N MET A 447 21.86 6.57 9.01
CA MET A 447 22.02 6.06 10.36
C MET A 447 20.83 5.18 10.80
N LYS A 448 21.00 4.43 11.90
CA LYS A 448 19.93 3.72 12.59
C LYS A 448 18.84 4.69 13.11
N PRO A 449 17.62 4.22 13.39
CA PRO A 449 16.66 4.97 14.20
C PRO A 449 17.31 5.47 15.51
N PRO A 450 17.14 6.75 15.89
CA PRO A 450 17.90 7.35 16.98
C PRO A 450 17.48 6.90 18.38
N ILE A 451 16.23 6.44 18.57
CA ILE A 451 15.71 5.99 19.87
C ILE A 451 15.74 4.46 19.91
N PRO A 452 16.38 3.82 20.91
CA PRO A 452 16.28 2.37 21.07
C PRO A 452 14.85 1.90 21.32
N THR A 453 14.51 0.70 20.83
CA THR A 453 13.26 0.00 21.18
C THR A 453 13.39 -0.67 22.54
N GLU A 454 13.58 0.15 23.59
CA GLU A 454 13.47 -0.27 24.99
C GLU A 454 11.98 -0.52 25.30
N ALA A 455 11.52 -1.74 25.05
CA ALA A 455 10.11 -2.15 25.15
C ALA A 455 9.98 -3.56 25.73
N GLU A 456 8.78 -3.89 26.22
CA GLU A 456 8.40 -5.27 26.50
C GLU A 456 8.07 -5.96 25.16
N GLU A 457 8.92 -6.91 24.76
CA GLU A 457 8.61 -7.84 23.70
C GLU A 457 7.53 -8.80 24.21
N LEU A 458 6.44 -8.91 23.46
CA LEU A 458 5.32 -9.79 23.78
C LEU A 458 5.71 -11.25 23.42
N THR A 459 4.76 -12.18 23.57
CA THR A 459 5.00 -13.62 23.32
C THR A 459 5.36 -13.98 21.88
N THR A 460 5.32 -13.02 20.95
CA THR A 460 5.63 -13.19 19.52
C THR A 460 6.87 -12.37 19.15
N PRO A 461 7.90 -12.97 18.52
CA PRO A 461 9.10 -12.24 18.10
C PRO A 461 8.79 -11.02 17.22
N GLY A 462 9.40 -9.89 17.57
CA GLY A 462 9.19 -8.60 16.91
C GLY A 462 7.85 -7.92 17.20
N HIS A 463 7.01 -8.46 18.09
CA HIS A 463 5.75 -7.84 18.54
C HIS A 463 6.00 -7.12 19.86
N TYR A 464 5.92 -5.79 19.87
CA TYR A 464 6.15 -4.96 21.06
C TYR A 464 4.91 -4.16 21.42
N GLN A 465 4.72 -3.89 22.71
CA GLN A 465 3.85 -2.79 23.16
C GLN A 465 4.71 -1.57 23.54
N LEU A 466 4.31 -0.40 23.06
CA LEU A 466 5.00 0.89 23.26
C LEU A 466 4.03 1.93 23.81
N SER A 467 4.57 2.92 24.53
CA SER A 467 3.84 4.05 25.12
C SER A 467 4.49 5.38 24.75
N VAL A 468 3.67 6.41 24.54
CA VAL A 468 4.08 7.77 24.13
C VAL A 468 3.39 8.83 24.98
N PRO A 469 4.07 9.95 25.31
CA PRO A 469 3.42 11.11 25.91
C PRO A 469 2.26 11.59 25.03
N GLY A 470 1.08 11.71 25.64
CA GLY A 470 -0.16 12.07 24.96
C GLY A 470 -0.49 13.57 25.03
N VAL A 471 -1.73 13.88 25.37
CA VAL A 471 -2.28 15.24 25.48
C VAL A 471 -2.71 15.53 26.93
N GLU A 472 -2.96 16.79 27.29
CA GLU A 472 -3.26 17.19 28.68
C GLU A 472 -4.39 16.39 29.36
N GLN A 473 -5.39 15.92 28.59
CA GLN A 473 -6.53 15.13 29.08
C GLN A 473 -6.34 13.61 28.98
N GLN A 474 -5.31 13.13 28.27
CA GLN A 474 -4.91 11.72 28.19
C GLN A 474 -3.37 11.70 28.13
N PRO A 475 -2.67 11.64 29.29
CA PRO A 475 -1.24 11.95 29.38
C PRO A 475 -0.32 10.92 28.72
N GLU A 476 -0.85 9.74 28.40
CA GLU A 476 -0.15 8.69 27.67
C GLU A 476 -1.10 8.02 26.65
N PHE A 477 -0.58 7.75 25.45
CA PHE A 477 -1.17 6.80 24.50
C PHE A 477 -0.26 5.58 24.42
N SER A 478 -0.83 4.41 24.13
CA SER A 478 -0.06 3.20 23.81
C SER A 478 -0.38 2.68 22.43
N TYR A 479 0.50 1.85 21.88
CA TYR A 479 0.31 1.16 20.62
C TYR A 479 1.03 -0.18 20.61
N GLU A 480 0.61 -1.07 19.73
CA GLU A 480 1.34 -2.30 19.42
C GLU A 480 2.02 -2.16 18.06
N ILE A 481 3.19 -2.79 17.91
CA ILE A 481 3.93 -2.83 16.66
C ILE A 481 4.44 -4.24 16.39
N GLN A 482 4.28 -4.71 15.16
CA GLN A 482 4.91 -5.94 14.66
C GLN A 482 5.96 -5.57 13.62
N LEU A 483 7.20 -5.96 13.89
CA LEU A 483 8.29 -5.91 12.91
C LEU A 483 8.27 -7.18 12.03
N PRO A 484 8.68 -7.08 10.75
CA PRO A 484 8.77 -8.25 9.89
C PRO A 484 9.92 -9.19 10.33
N PRO A 485 9.88 -10.48 9.95
CA PRO A 485 11.00 -11.39 10.17
C PRO A 485 12.29 -10.86 9.54
N GLU A 486 13.43 -11.11 10.20
CA GLU A 486 14.75 -10.63 9.78
C GLU A 486 14.85 -9.09 9.66
N TYR A 487 14.13 -8.37 10.54
CA TYR A 487 14.22 -6.91 10.63
C TYR A 487 15.66 -6.44 10.94
N ASN A 488 16.13 -5.49 10.15
CA ASN A 488 17.46 -4.91 10.23
C ASN A 488 17.39 -3.37 10.11
N PRO A 489 17.91 -2.59 11.08
CA PRO A 489 17.70 -1.13 11.15
C PRO A 489 18.38 -0.32 10.03
N TYR A 490 19.19 -0.94 9.17
CA TYR A 490 19.81 -0.30 8.00
C TYR A 490 18.99 -0.42 6.71
N ARG A 491 17.99 -1.32 6.65
CA ARG A 491 16.96 -1.36 5.60
C ARG A 491 15.80 -0.46 5.99
N ARG A 492 15.13 0.18 5.04
CA ARG A 492 13.85 0.92 5.27
C ARG A 492 12.68 0.00 4.92
N TYR A 493 11.66 -0.04 5.77
CA TYR A 493 10.52 -0.94 5.64
C TYR A 493 9.22 -0.16 5.36
N PRO A 494 8.40 -0.56 4.38
CA PRO A 494 7.04 -0.02 4.25
C PRO A 494 6.21 -0.35 5.51
N CYS A 495 5.19 0.45 5.79
CA CYS A 495 4.44 0.39 7.05
C CYS A 495 2.93 0.48 6.81
N VAL A 496 2.15 -0.28 7.58
CA VAL A 496 0.70 -0.05 7.71
C VAL A 496 0.37 0.39 9.13
N VAL A 497 -0.24 1.57 9.27
CA VAL A 497 -0.91 1.99 10.50
C VAL A 497 -2.36 1.53 10.40
N THR A 498 -2.82 0.69 11.32
CA THR A 498 -4.12 0.01 11.21
C THR A 498 -5.01 0.23 12.43
N LEU A 499 -6.24 0.69 12.19
CA LEU A 499 -7.18 1.10 13.22
C LEU A 499 -8.28 0.04 13.42
N ASN A 500 -8.32 -0.53 14.62
CA ASN A 500 -9.35 -1.47 15.03
C ASN A 500 -10.75 -0.81 15.06
N GLY A 501 -11.78 -1.56 14.70
CA GLY A 501 -13.18 -1.16 14.79
C GLY A 501 -13.78 -1.38 16.18
N ALA A 502 -15.01 -0.92 16.40
CA ALA A 502 -15.69 -1.04 17.69
C ALA A 502 -15.78 -2.51 18.14
N GLY A 503 -15.35 -2.81 19.38
CA GLY A 503 -15.36 -4.17 19.93
C GLY A 503 -14.26 -5.12 19.43
N SER A 504 -13.34 -4.65 18.57
CA SER A 504 -12.13 -5.39 18.16
C SER A 504 -10.86 -4.80 18.80
N THR A 505 -9.75 -5.54 18.83
CA THR A 505 -8.49 -5.11 19.48
C THR A 505 -7.40 -4.70 18.46
N PRO A 506 -6.36 -3.96 18.90
CA PRO A 506 -5.16 -3.71 18.08
C PRO A 506 -4.45 -5.02 17.68
N GLU A 507 -4.30 -5.96 18.60
CA GLU A 507 -3.76 -7.31 18.34
C GLU A 507 -4.49 -8.00 17.17
N GLN A 508 -5.83 -7.93 17.12
CA GLN A 508 -6.62 -8.48 16.01
C GLN A 508 -6.33 -7.79 14.66
N GLN A 509 -5.86 -6.55 14.65
CA GLN A 509 -5.38 -5.89 13.44
C GLN A 509 -3.96 -6.36 13.07
N ILE A 510 -3.08 -6.58 14.04
CA ILE A 510 -1.77 -7.24 13.81
C ILE A 510 -2.00 -8.63 13.21
N ASP A 511 -2.91 -9.43 13.76
CA ASP A 511 -3.28 -10.76 13.23
C ASP A 511 -3.84 -10.69 11.79
N TRP A 512 -4.64 -9.68 11.47
CA TRP A 512 -5.25 -9.54 10.14
C TRP A 512 -4.20 -9.28 9.04
N TRP A 513 -3.24 -8.39 9.32
CA TRP A 513 -2.17 -7.98 8.39
C TRP A 513 -0.96 -8.92 8.38
N ALA A 514 -0.41 -9.21 9.57
CA ALA A 514 0.79 -10.03 9.74
C ALA A 514 0.51 -11.53 9.88
N GLY A 515 -0.76 -11.92 10.06
CA GLY A 515 -1.16 -13.30 10.35
C GLY A 515 -0.99 -13.62 11.84
N THR A 516 -1.76 -14.59 12.34
CA THR A 516 -1.56 -15.14 13.69
C THR A 516 -0.16 -15.74 13.84
N TYR A 517 0.34 -15.78 15.09
CA TYR A 517 1.58 -16.50 15.41
C TYR A 517 1.43 -18.00 15.15
N SER A 518 2.54 -18.66 14.77
CA SER A 518 2.57 -20.09 14.51
C SER A 518 3.72 -20.75 15.26
N ASP A 519 3.40 -21.52 16.30
CA ASP A 519 4.37 -22.26 17.12
C ASP A 519 5.28 -23.18 16.29
N ARG A 520 4.76 -23.70 15.17
CA ARG A 520 5.51 -24.56 14.24
C ARG A 520 6.53 -23.78 13.41
N ALA A 521 6.28 -22.51 13.12
CA ALA A 521 7.16 -21.65 12.32
C ALA A 521 7.99 -20.69 13.18
N LEU A 522 7.70 -20.58 14.48
CA LEU A 522 8.26 -19.62 15.43
C LEU A 522 8.16 -18.15 14.99
N THR A 523 7.18 -17.84 14.13
CA THR A 523 6.91 -16.49 13.61
C THR A 523 5.52 -16.39 12.98
N ARG A 524 5.07 -15.17 12.67
CA ARG A 524 3.82 -14.90 11.92
C ARG A 524 4.04 -15.11 10.42
N GLN A 525 3.00 -15.55 9.69
CA GLN A 525 3.12 -15.96 8.26
C GLN A 525 2.11 -15.26 7.31
N GLY A 526 1.37 -14.27 7.79
CA GLY A 526 0.48 -13.43 6.97
C GLY A 526 1.23 -12.42 6.12
N GLN A 527 0.47 -11.65 5.33
CA GLN A 527 1.03 -10.94 4.17
C GLN A 527 2.06 -9.86 4.53
N ALA A 528 1.89 -9.12 5.63
CA ALA A 528 2.89 -8.15 6.08
C ALA A 528 4.24 -8.80 6.41
N ALA A 529 4.21 -9.94 7.11
CA ALA A 529 5.39 -10.74 7.42
C ALA A 529 6.01 -11.38 6.16
N ARG A 530 5.20 -11.75 5.14
CA ARG A 530 5.71 -12.27 3.85
C ARG A 530 6.41 -11.21 3.01
N ARG A 531 5.92 -9.97 3.01
CA ARG A 531 6.33 -8.87 2.12
C ARG A 531 7.25 -7.83 2.78
N GLY A 532 7.62 -8.03 4.05
CA GLY A 532 8.57 -7.18 4.76
C GLY A 532 7.98 -5.81 5.14
N TYR A 533 6.75 -5.79 5.62
CA TYR A 533 6.07 -4.60 6.16
C TYR A 533 6.12 -4.57 7.70
N VAL A 534 6.26 -3.37 8.25
CA VAL A 534 5.93 -3.06 9.65
C VAL A 534 4.42 -2.86 9.78
N VAL A 535 3.82 -3.32 10.89
CA VAL A 535 2.41 -3.06 11.21
C VAL A 535 2.31 -2.36 12.55
N ILE A 536 1.63 -1.21 12.60
CA ILE A 536 1.40 -0.40 13.82
C ILE A 536 -0.10 -0.41 14.11
N ALA A 537 -0.50 -0.80 15.31
CA ALA A 537 -1.89 -0.81 15.77
C ALA A 537 -2.04 0.06 17.05
N PRO A 538 -2.45 1.35 16.92
CA PRO A 538 -2.61 2.25 18.05
C PRO A 538 -3.77 1.85 18.99
N LYS A 539 -3.60 2.02 20.30
CA LYS A 539 -4.70 1.90 21.31
C LYS A 539 -5.50 3.21 21.32
N TRP A 540 -6.14 3.48 20.18
CA TRP A 540 -6.73 4.78 19.85
C TRP A 540 -8.12 5.00 20.46
N GLN A 541 -8.90 3.93 20.65
CA GLN A 541 -10.27 3.99 21.19
C GLN A 541 -10.29 4.28 22.70
N LYS A 542 -11.41 4.82 23.21
CA LYS A 542 -11.75 4.76 24.65
C LYS A 542 -12.39 3.40 24.98
N GLU A 543 -12.38 3.03 26.25
CA GLU A 543 -13.12 1.86 26.74
C GLU A 543 -14.62 1.96 26.37
N PHE A 544 -15.17 0.88 25.81
CA PHE A 544 -16.56 0.78 25.31
C PHE A 544 -16.99 1.80 24.24
N GLN A 545 -16.05 2.46 23.55
CA GLN A 545 -16.37 3.34 22.42
C GLN A 545 -17.05 2.56 21.26
N ARG A 546 -18.05 3.18 20.61
CA ARG A 546 -18.89 2.55 19.56
C ARG A 546 -18.97 3.30 18.24
N GLU A 547 -18.72 4.61 18.28
CA GLU A 547 -18.76 5.53 17.14
C GLU A 547 -17.48 6.38 17.15
N TYR A 548 -17.05 6.84 15.98
CA TYR A 548 -15.88 7.71 15.86
C TYR A 548 -16.22 9.14 16.29
N GLU A 549 -15.40 9.75 17.17
CA GLU A 549 -15.72 11.05 17.76
C GLU A 549 -15.00 12.23 17.08
N PHE A 550 -14.16 11.99 16.08
CA PHE A 550 -13.42 12.99 15.28
C PHE A 550 -12.48 13.90 16.11
N THR A 551 -12.11 13.49 17.32
CA THR A 551 -11.42 14.31 18.33
C THR A 551 -9.91 14.39 18.16
N LEU A 552 -9.32 15.46 18.69
CA LEU A 552 -7.87 15.62 18.88
C LEU A 552 -7.25 14.43 19.62
N ARG A 553 -7.98 13.82 20.57
CA ARG A 553 -7.51 12.65 21.33
C ARG A 553 -7.28 11.44 20.42
N GLU A 554 -8.24 11.16 19.53
CA GLU A 554 -8.14 10.06 18.57
C GLU A 554 -7.04 10.33 17.54
N HIS A 555 -7.05 11.53 16.93
CA HIS A 555 -6.03 11.98 15.99
C HIS A 555 -4.61 11.88 16.58
N ALA A 556 -4.37 12.48 17.75
CA ALA A 556 -3.08 12.46 18.41
C ALA A 556 -2.62 11.03 18.79
N SER A 557 -3.54 10.14 19.20
CA SER A 557 -3.18 8.75 19.53
C SER A 557 -2.63 7.96 18.34
N VAL A 558 -3.11 8.24 17.12
CA VAL A 558 -2.62 7.62 15.87
C VAL A 558 -1.34 8.28 15.40
N LEU A 559 -1.31 9.61 15.34
CA LEU A 559 -0.20 10.39 14.81
C LEU A 559 1.05 10.33 15.71
N PHE A 560 0.88 10.32 17.03
CA PHE A 560 2.02 10.23 17.97
C PHE A 560 2.61 8.82 18.00
N ALA A 561 1.78 7.78 17.86
CA ALA A 561 2.25 6.39 17.70
C ALA A 561 3.09 6.22 16.43
N LEU A 562 2.61 6.73 15.28
CA LEU A 562 3.38 6.72 14.04
C LEU A 562 4.72 7.46 14.17
N ARG A 563 4.72 8.67 14.74
CA ARG A 563 5.95 9.46 14.93
C ARG A 563 6.99 8.72 15.80
N ASP A 564 6.57 8.20 16.95
CA ASP A 564 7.46 7.49 17.87
C ASP A 564 7.99 6.19 17.22
N ALA A 565 7.16 5.47 16.46
CA ALA A 565 7.60 4.31 15.70
C ALA A 565 8.68 4.68 14.66
N ILE A 566 8.52 5.76 13.89
CA ILE A 566 9.54 6.23 12.91
C ILE A 566 10.86 6.60 13.62
N GLN A 567 10.80 7.07 14.87
CA GLN A 567 11.98 7.40 15.67
C GLN A 567 12.67 6.18 16.30
N ARG A 568 11.97 5.04 16.43
CA ARG A 568 12.49 3.78 17.02
C ARG A 568 12.85 2.70 16.01
N VAL A 569 12.11 2.62 14.90
CA VAL A 569 12.25 1.57 13.89
C VAL A 569 12.32 2.14 12.47
N SER A 570 12.96 1.41 11.57
CA SER A 570 13.38 1.92 10.27
C SER A 570 12.25 1.89 9.24
N ILE A 571 11.35 2.86 9.31
CA ILE A 571 10.20 3.00 8.39
C ILE A 571 10.59 3.81 7.14
N ASP A 572 10.17 3.35 5.96
CA ASP A 572 10.11 4.17 4.74
C ASP A 572 8.92 5.13 4.88
N THR A 573 9.22 6.39 5.24
CA THR A 573 8.22 7.47 5.40
C THR A 573 7.50 7.83 4.11
N ASP A 574 7.89 7.27 2.95
CA ASP A 574 7.16 7.40 1.69
C ASP A 574 6.26 6.19 1.37
N ARG A 575 6.23 5.17 2.24
CA ARG A 575 5.40 3.96 2.13
C ARG A 575 4.65 3.65 3.42
N VAL A 576 4.14 4.69 4.08
CA VAL A 576 3.22 4.56 5.22
C VAL A 576 1.79 4.57 4.70
N PHE A 577 1.06 3.47 4.89
CA PHE A 577 -0.35 3.34 4.54
C PHE A 577 -1.21 3.40 5.80
N LEU A 578 -2.40 4.00 5.70
CA LEU A 578 -3.37 4.08 6.80
C LEU A 578 -4.57 3.19 6.49
N SER A 579 -4.91 2.26 7.36
CA SER A 579 -6.08 1.37 7.19
C SER A 579 -6.96 1.34 8.42
N GLY A 580 -8.20 0.90 8.26
CA GLY A 580 -9.03 0.60 9.42
C GLY A 580 -10.33 -0.11 9.05
N HIS A 581 -10.91 -0.77 10.06
CA HIS A 581 -12.14 -1.54 9.94
C HIS A 581 -13.30 -0.84 10.64
N SER A 582 -14.47 -0.72 10.00
CA SER A 582 -15.70 -0.17 10.60
C SER A 582 -15.42 1.24 11.17
N MET A 583 -15.72 1.49 12.45
CA MET A 583 -15.35 2.70 13.20
C MET A 583 -13.87 3.13 13.05
N GLY A 584 -12.94 2.18 12.88
CA GLY A 584 -11.53 2.47 12.58
C GLY A 584 -11.28 2.84 11.12
N GLY A 585 -12.12 2.38 10.21
CA GLY A 585 -12.15 2.81 8.81
C GLY A 585 -12.66 4.24 8.66
N ASP A 586 -13.68 4.63 9.43
CA ASP A 586 -14.16 6.02 9.52
C ASP A 586 -13.00 6.95 9.95
N ALA A 587 -12.29 6.55 11.01
CA ALA A 587 -11.12 7.26 11.51
C ALA A 587 -9.95 7.28 10.49
N ALA A 588 -9.71 6.18 9.78
CA ALA A 588 -8.70 6.10 8.74
C ALA A 588 -9.00 7.07 7.58
N TRP A 589 -10.27 7.21 7.19
CA TRP A 589 -10.69 8.13 6.13
C TRP A 589 -10.58 9.59 6.57
N ASP A 590 -11.01 9.94 7.78
CA ASP A 590 -10.91 11.30 8.32
C ASP A 590 -9.46 11.74 8.54
N ILE A 591 -8.63 10.92 9.21
CA ILE A 591 -7.22 11.20 9.46
C ILE A 591 -6.43 11.23 8.14
N GLY A 592 -6.78 10.35 7.19
CA GLY A 592 -6.24 10.33 5.83
C GLY A 592 -6.47 11.64 5.06
N LEU A 593 -7.67 12.19 5.13
CA LEU A 593 -8.01 13.48 4.51
C LEU A 593 -7.54 14.71 5.30
N SER A 594 -7.24 14.56 6.59
CA SER A 594 -6.75 15.66 7.45
C SER A 594 -5.24 15.87 7.33
N HIS A 595 -4.51 14.77 7.14
CA HIS A 595 -3.05 14.74 6.96
C HIS A 595 -2.68 14.00 5.66
N PRO A 596 -3.17 14.44 4.48
CA PRO A 596 -2.93 13.75 3.20
C PRO A 596 -1.45 13.72 2.83
N ASP A 597 -0.64 14.53 3.50
CA ASP A 597 0.80 14.66 3.35
C ASP A 597 1.61 13.60 4.12
N LEU A 598 0.99 12.74 4.92
CA LEU A 598 1.68 11.67 5.67
C LEU A 598 1.60 10.30 4.99
N TRP A 599 0.66 10.10 4.06
CA TRP A 599 0.25 8.76 3.63
C TRP A 599 0.62 8.47 2.16
N ALA A 600 1.09 7.25 1.91
CA ALA A 600 1.25 6.68 0.57
C ALA A 600 -0.07 6.16 -0.02
N GLY A 601 -1.07 5.95 0.84
CA GLY A 601 -2.44 5.60 0.49
C GLY A 601 -3.28 5.23 1.72
N VAL A 602 -4.60 5.22 1.58
CA VAL A 602 -5.56 4.91 2.66
C VAL A 602 -6.46 3.73 2.28
N ILE A 603 -6.77 2.85 3.23
CA ILE A 603 -7.56 1.62 3.02
C ILE A 603 -8.74 1.56 4.03
N PRO A 604 -9.88 2.24 3.75
CA PRO A 604 -11.06 2.19 4.61
C PRO A 604 -11.91 0.94 4.32
N ILE A 605 -12.02 0.03 5.29
CA ILE A 605 -12.77 -1.23 5.19
C ILE A 605 -14.08 -1.09 5.98
N VAL A 606 -15.21 -1.19 5.29
CA VAL A 606 -16.58 -0.88 5.78
C VAL A 606 -16.70 0.43 6.55
N ALA A 607 -15.99 1.45 6.06
CA ALA A 607 -15.98 2.81 6.58
C ALA A 607 -17.14 3.66 6.03
N ASN A 608 -17.62 4.61 6.82
CA ASN A 608 -18.66 5.57 6.45
C ASN A 608 -18.16 7.02 6.52
N ALA A 609 -18.57 7.82 5.53
CA ALA A 609 -18.37 9.26 5.51
C ALA A 609 -19.34 9.96 6.46
N ASP A 610 -18.81 10.74 7.40
CA ASP A 610 -19.56 11.68 8.24
C ASP A 610 -18.73 12.98 8.44
N ARG A 611 -19.40 14.06 8.88
CA ARG A 611 -18.87 15.37 9.29
C ARG A 611 -17.81 15.96 8.36
N TYR A 612 -16.53 15.81 8.72
CA TYR A 612 -15.37 16.43 8.10
C TYR A 612 -15.01 15.79 6.75
N ILE A 613 -15.28 14.49 6.56
CA ILE A 613 -15.01 13.77 5.30
C ILE A 613 -15.74 14.46 4.14
N HIS A 614 -17.01 14.81 4.34
CA HIS A 614 -17.82 15.59 3.37
C HIS A 614 -17.32 17.02 3.09
N LYS A 615 -16.37 17.53 3.88
CA LYS A 615 -15.78 18.86 3.72
C LYS A 615 -14.34 18.79 3.21
N TYR A 616 -13.66 17.66 3.41
CA TYR A 616 -12.23 17.47 3.13
C TYR A 616 -11.95 16.56 1.93
N SER A 617 -12.93 16.03 1.21
CA SER A 617 -12.66 15.18 0.03
C SER A 617 -11.77 15.84 -1.04
N ASP A 618 -11.73 17.19 -1.09
CA ASP A 618 -10.78 17.99 -1.88
C ASP A 618 -9.30 17.79 -1.51
N ASN A 619 -9.00 17.34 -0.28
CA ASN A 619 -7.65 17.00 0.22
C ASN A 619 -7.17 15.63 -0.27
N GLY A 620 -8.09 14.74 -0.66
CA GLY A 620 -7.76 13.40 -1.20
C GLY A 620 -7.16 13.42 -2.61
N ARG A 621 -6.86 14.61 -3.16
CA ARG A 621 -6.29 14.77 -4.51
C ARG A 621 -4.85 14.29 -4.54
N GLY A 622 -4.57 13.29 -5.38
CA GLY A 622 -3.27 12.63 -5.42
C GLY A 622 -2.99 11.71 -4.23
N LEU A 623 -3.98 11.46 -3.36
CA LEU A 623 -3.91 10.46 -2.29
C LEU A 623 -4.64 9.18 -2.75
N PRO A 624 -3.93 8.06 -2.96
CA PRO A 624 -4.56 6.79 -3.35
C PRO A 624 -5.48 6.27 -2.23
N MET A 625 -6.70 5.82 -2.58
CA MET A 625 -7.63 5.21 -1.61
C MET A 625 -8.26 3.91 -2.12
N TYR A 626 -8.30 2.87 -1.27
CA TYR A 626 -8.88 1.56 -1.59
C TYR A 626 -9.99 1.21 -0.60
N PHE A 627 -11.24 1.31 -1.05
CA PHE A 627 -12.43 1.03 -0.23
C PHE A 627 -12.87 -0.43 -0.39
N VAL A 628 -13.25 -1.08 0.71
CA VAL A 628 -13.75 -2.48 0.67
C VAL A 628 -15.02 -2.61 1.53
N GLY A 629 -16.07 -3.22 1.00
CA GLY A 629 -17.31 -3.48 1.75
C GLY A 629 -18.23 -4.54 1.16
N GLY A 630 -19.36 -4.79 1.82
CA GLY A 630 -20.34 -5.81 1.44
C GLY A 630 -21.54 -5.27 0.66
N GLU A 631 -22.07 -6.05 -0.30
CA GLU A 631 -23.34 -5.73 -0.99
C GLU A 631 -24.55 -5.73 -0.03
N ARG A 632 -24.46 -6.44 1.09
CA ARG A 632 -25.52 -6.60 2.10
C ARG A 632 -25.17 -5.99 3.44
N ASP A 633 -24.21 -5.06 3.46
CA ASP A 633 -23.83 -4.28 4.64
C ASP A 633 -24.54 -2.92 4.62
N GLY A 634 -25.67 -2.79 5.31
CA GLY A 634 -26.42 -1.54 5.50
C GLY A 634 -27.14 -0.94 4.28
N GLY A 635 -26.48 -0.96 3.12
CA GLY A 635 -26.62 0.07 2.09
C GLY A 635 -25.32 0.87 1.88
N TRP A 636 -24.20 0.48 2.51
CA TRP A 636 -22.88 1.13 2.55
C TRP A 636 -22.46 1.88 1.28
N LEU A 637 -22.56 1.26 0.10
CA LEU A 637 -22.16 1.88 -1.17
C LEU A 637 -23.03 3.10 -1.55
N ASN A 638 -24.31 3.08 -1.18
CA ASN A 638 -25.26 4.17 -1.42
C ASN A 638 -25.10 5.27 -0.35
N GLU A 639 -24.88 4.90 0.90
CA GLU A 639 -24.67 5.83 2.03
C GLU A 639 -23.39 6.67 1.80
N ASN A 640 -22.33 6.02 1.33
CA ASN A 640 -21.09 6.67 0.90
C ASN A 640 -21.13 7.22 -0.54
N GLY A 641 -22.25 7.02 -1.24
CA GLY A 641 -22.36 7.22 -2.69
C GLY A 641 -22.07 8.63 -3.17
N MET A 642 -22.23 9.66 -2.32
CA MET A 642 -21.92 11.06 -2.66
C MET A 642 -20.41 11.36 -2.69
N GLU A 643 -19.62 10.73 -1.81
CA GLU A 643 -18.17 10.93 -1.73
C GLU A 643 -17.45 10.00 -2.73
N LEU A 644 -17.89 8.75 -2.83
CA LEU A 644 -17.33 7.79 -3.78
C LEU A 644 -17.60 8.20 -5.23
N ASP A 645 -18.78 8.76 -5.56
CA ASP A 645 -19.01 9.43 -6.86
C ASP A 645 -18.03 10.59 -7.09
N ARG A 646 -17.77 11.42 -6.07
CA ARG A 646 -16.88 12.58 -6.19
C ARG A 646 -15.46 12.17 -6.54
N TYR A 647 -15.00 11.05 -6.00
CA TYR A 647 -13.70 10.48 -6.33
C TYR A 647 -13.67 9.83 -7.70
N LEU A 648 -14.57 8.87 -7.98
CA LEU A 648 -14.58 8.13 -9.24
C LEU A 648 -14.88 9.03 -10.46
N LYS A 649 -15.48 10.20 -10.28
CA LYS A 649 -15.75 11.18 -11.36
C LYS A 649 -14.71 12.30 -11.47
N GLY A 650 -13.93 12.56 -10.42
CA GLY A 650 -13.03 13.71 -10.34
C GLY A 650 -11.60 13.38 -10.76
N SER A 651 -11.12 13.91 -11.89
CA SER A 651 -9.83 13.59 -12.53
C SER A 651 -8.53 13.91 -11.75
N LYS A 652 -8.61 14.19 -10.44
CA LYS A 652 -7.47 14.40 -9.53
C LYS A 652 -7.39 13.35 -8.40
N TYR A 653 -8.30 12.40 -8.35
CA TYR A 653 -8.31 11.33 -7.34
C TYR A 653 -7.75 10.03 -7.92
N ASP A 654 -7.22 9.15 -7.07
CA ASP A 654 -6.89 7.76 -7.42
C ASP A 654 -7.63 6.86 -6.42
N VAL A 655 -8.73 6.25 -6.87
CA VAL A 655 -9.65 5.52 -5.98
C VAL A 655 -10.14 4.24 -6.62
N THR A 656 -10.00 3.14 -5.89
CA THR A 656 -10.64 1.85 -6.18
C THR A 656 -11.69 1.56 -5.10
N VAL A 657 -12.86 1.08 -5.50
CA VAL A 657 -13.91 0.61 -4.57
C VAL A 657 -14.22 -0.85 -4.86
N VAL A 658 -14.26 -1.69 -3.84
CA VAL A 658 -14.59 -3.12 -3.94
C VAL A 658 -15.84 -3.44 -3.13
N GLN A 659 -16.87 -4.00 -3.79
CA GLN A 659 -18.08 -4.51 -3.16
C GLN A 659 -18.16 -6.03 -3.33
N TYR A 660 -18.08 -6.77 -2.23
CA TYR A 660 -18.24 -8.23 -2.23
C TYR A 660 -19.71 -8.67 -2.32
N LEU A 661 -19.99 -9.65 -3.20
CA LEU A 661 -21.35 -10.07 -3.53
C LEU A 661 -22.00 -10.87 -2.38
N GLY A 662 -23.16 -10.40 -1.92
CA GLY A 662 -23.93 -11.06 -0.87
C GLY A 662 -23.32 -11.02 0.54
N ARG A 663 -22.19 -10.32 0.76
CA ARG A 663 -21.47 -10.21 2.04
C ARG A 663 -22.00 -9.07 2.92
N GLY A 664 -21.89 -9.22 4.24
CA GLY A 664 -22.38 -8.28 5.24
C GLY A 664 -21.29 -7.40 5.83
N HIS A 665 -21.52 -6.86 7.04
CA HIS A 665 -20.47 -6.18 7.81
C HIS A 665 -19.41 -7.21 8.25
N GLU A 666 -18.29 -7.26 7.53
CA GLU A 666 -17.27 -8.30 7.63
C GLU A 666 -15.85 -7.72 7.55
N HIS A 667 -14.84 -8.54 7.83
CA HIS A 667 -13.43 -8.13 7.87
C HIS A 667 -12.68 -8.32 6.54
N PHE A 668 -13.32 -8.83 5.47
CA PHE A 668 -12.80 -8.89 4.09
C PHE A 668 -11.32 -9.32 3.90
N GLN A 669 -10.82 -10.26 4.71
CA GLN A 669 -9.45 -10.79 4.55
C GLN A 669 -9.25 -11.52 3.21
N ASP A 670 -10.34 -11.85 2.50
CA ASP A 670 -10.35 -12.29 1.10
C ASP A 670 -9.59 -11.31 0.17
N GLU A 671 -9.58 -10.00 0.46
CA GLU A 671 -8.94 -8.96 -0.36
C GLU A 671 -7.43 -8.78 -0.06
N ILE A 672 -6.92 -9.36 1.04
CA ILE A 672 -5.60 -9.02 1.61
C ILE A 672 -4.46 -9.02 0.59
N GLN A 673 -4.42 -9.99 -0.33
CA GLN A 673 -3.33 -10.08 -1.33
C GLN A 673 -3.37 -8.90 -2.30
N ARG A 674 -4.55 -8.52 -2.78
CA ARG A 674 -4.75 -7.39 -3.71
C ARG A 674 -4.47 -6.05 -3.06
N LEU A 675 -4.71 -5.91 -1.74
CA LEU A 675 -4.31 -4.72 -0.98
C LEU A 675 -2.78 -4.57 -0.96
N PHE A 676 -2.02 -5.66 -0.79
CA PHE A 676 -0.56 -5.59 -0.90
C PHE A 676 -0.08 -5.34 -2.32
N ASP A 677 -0.68 -5.99 -3.32
CA ASP A 677 -0.34 -5.74 -4.73
C ASP A 677 -0.59 -4.27 -5.10
N TRP A 678 -1.63 -3.65 -4.54
CA TRP A 678 -1.90 -2.21 -4.64
C TRP A 678 -0.89 -1.35 -3.85
N MET A 679 -0.52 -1.68 -2.61
CA MET A 679 0.49 -0.97 -1.80
C MET A 679 1.94 -1.12 -2.33
N GLU A 680 2.17 -1.98 -3.31
CA GLU A 680 3.48 -2.19 -3.95
C GLU A 680 3.62 -1.48 -5.31
N LEU A 681 2.54 -0.89 -5.85
CA LEU A 681 2.60 -0.11 -7.09
C LEU A 681 3.48 1.12 -6.91
N THR A 682 4.31 1.41 -7.91
CA THR A 682 5.27 2.53 -7.87
C THR A 682 4.61 3.90 -7.83
N SER A 683 3.32 4.00 -8.19
CA SER A 683 2.49 5.20 -8.02
C SER A 683 2.08 5.44 -6.56
N HIS A 684 2.01 4.41 -5.73
CA HIS A 684 1.50 4.49 -4.35
C HIS A 684 2.67 4.71 -3.38
N ARG A 685 3.32 5.86 -3.57
CA ARG A 685 4.31 6.45 -2.70
C ARG A 685 3.91 7.88 -2.39
N ARG A 686 4.16 8.31 -1.16
CA ARG A 686 3.97 9.69 -0.73
C ARG A 686 4.76 10.64 -1.63
N GLN A 687 4.11 11.63 -2.23
CA GLN A 687 4.82 12.74 -2.87
C GLN A 687 5.17 13.77 -1.79
N PHE A 688 6.36 13.69 -1.20
CA PHE A 688 6.77 14.58 -0.10
C PHE A 688 6.86 16.07 -0.51
N PHE A 689 7.41 16.35 -1.69
CA PHE A 689 7.59 17.71 -2.22
C PHE A 689 6.65 17.99 -3.42
N PRO A 690 5.32 18.14 -3.21
CA PRO A 690 4.42 18.49 -4.30
C PRO A 690 4.68 19.95 -4.73
N ARG A 691 4.78 20.18 -6.05
CA ARG A 691 4.93 21.53 -6.61
C ARG A 691 3.71 22.42 -6.41
N GLU A 692 2.52 21.84 -6.21
CA GLU A 692 1.29 22.56 -5.88
C GLU A 692 0.58 21.89 -4.71
N ILE A 693 0.21 22.69 -3.71
CA ILE A 693 -0.65 22.31 -2.57
C ILE A 693 -2.00 22.99 -2.74
N GLU A 694 -3.09 22.24 -2.57
CA GLU A 694 -4.40 22.77 -2.20
C GLU A 694 -4.90 22.01 -0.97
N ALA A 695 -5.19 22.70 0.12
CA ALA A 695 -5.62 22.10 1.38
C ALA A 695 -6.85 22.80 1.96
N LEU A 696 -7.74 22.01 2.56
CA LEU A 696 -8.90 22.43 3.33
C LEU A 696 -8.71 22.08 4.80
N SER A 697 -9.07 23.01 5.69
CA SER A 697 -8.97 22.82 7.14
C SER A 697 -10.11 23.50 7.91
N MET A 698 -10.55 22.84 8.98
CA MET A 698 -11.60 23.23 9.93
C MET A 698 -11.26 22.90 11.39
N ARG A 699 -10.18 22.17 11.70
CA ARG A 699 -9.75 21.89 13.08
C ARG A 699 -8.37 22.49 13.34
N PRO A 700 -8.06 23.01 14.55
CA PRO A 700 -6.76 23.64 14.82
C PRO A 700 -5.53 22.73 14.65
N TRP A 701 -5.73 21.41 14.66
CA TRP A 701 -4.68 20.41 14.44
C TRP A 701 -4.55 19.93 12.99
N ASP A 702 -5.52 20.25 12.12
CA ASP A 702 -5.45 19.95 10.68
C ASP A 702 -4.67 21.09 9.97
N ASN A 703 -3.42 21.34 10.40
CA ASN A 703 -2.72 22.60 10.13
C ASN A 703 -1.38 22.47 9.40
N TYR A 704 -0.85 21.25 9.27
CA TYR A 704 0.39 20.95 8.55
C TYR A 704 0.10 20.18 7.26
N PHE A 705 0.70 20.61 6.15
CA PHE A 705 0.49 20.05 4.82
C PHE A 705 1.81 20.06 4.02
N TRP A 706 2.53 18.93 4.00
CA TRP A 706 3.79 18.69 3.26
C TRP A 706 4.95 19.58 3.69
N TRP A 707 4.96 20.83 3.23
CA TRP A 707 5.98 21.86 3.49
C TRP A 707 5.37 23.19 3.95
N LEU A 708 4.06 23.22 4.18
CA LEU A 708 3.29 24.39 4.57
C LEU A 708 2.57 24.16 5.90
N GLU A 709 2.82 25.02 6.87
CA GLU A 709 2.21 24.98 8.20
C GLU A 709 1.39 26.25 8.44
N LEU A 710 0.25 26.11 9.09
CA LEU A 710 -0.72 27.18 9.32
C LEU A 710 -0.94 27.37 10.82
N ASP A 711 -1.07 28.62 11.27
CA ASP A 711 -1.44 28.95 12.65
C ASP A 711 -2.51 30.06 12.68
N GLU A 712 -3.24 30.20 13.79
CA GLU A 712 -4.31 31.18 13.94
C GLU A 712 -5.44 30.99 12.90
N ILE A 713 -5.91 29.74 12.75
CA ILE A 713 -7.09 29.43 11.91
C ILE A 713 -8.30 30.23 12.45
N PRO A 714 -8.95 31.10 11.64
CA PRO A 714 -10.00 31.98 12.15
C PRO A 714 -11.17 31.22 12.76
N THR A 715 -11.56 31.57 14.00
CA THR A 715 -12.56 30.83 14.80
C THR A 715 -13.91 30.61 14.10
N ARG A 716 -14.28 31.47 13.15
CA ARG A 716 -15.48 31.34 12.29
C ARG A 716 -15.42 30.21 11.25
N SER A 717 -14.22 29.69 10.98
CA SER A 717 -13.91 28.55 10.11
C SER A 717 -13.47 27.31 10.91
N VAL A 718 -13.39 27.41 12.25
CA VAL A 718 -13.14 26.27 13.13
C VAL A 718 -14.47 25.55 13.43
N SER A 719 -14.43 24.22 13.44
CA SER A 719 -15.49 23.34 13.92
C SER A 719 -14.85 22.29 14.83
N LEU A 720 -15.37 22.12 16.05
CA LEU A 720 -14.87 21.15 17.03
C LEU A 720 -15.95 20.09 17.31
N PRO A 721 -15.61 18.78 17.42
CA PRO A 721 -16.62 17.72 17.51
C PRO A 721 -17.53 17.78 18.75
N ALA A 722 -17.11 18.49 19.80
CA ALA A 722 -17.86 18.63 21.05
C ALA A 722 -18.98 19.69 21.01
N GLU A 723 -19.05 20.53 19.97
CA GLU A 723 -20.20 21.44 19.79
C GLU A 723 -21.39 20.63 19.26
N GLY A 724 -22.28 20.19 20.17
CA GLY A 724 -23.39 19.25 19.94
C GLY A 724 -24.52 19.66 18.97
N LYS A 725 -24.25 20.59 18.06
CA LYS A 725 -24.94 20.77 16.78
C LYS A 725 -23.89 21.16 15.75
N GLU A 726 -23.82 20.43 14.64
CA GLU A 726 -22.98 20.83 13.51
C GLU A 726 -23.32 22.26 13.08
N ARG A 727 -22.39 23.18 13.32
CA ARG A 727 -22.44 24.52 12.73
C ARG A 727 -22.03 24.36 11.27
N THR A 728 -22.78 24.98 10.36
CA THR A 728 -22.46 24.97 8.91
C THR A 728 -21.25 25.87 8.61
N VAL A 729 -20.10 25.42 9.09
CA VAL A 729 -18.79 26.05 8.95
C VAL A 729 -18.27 25.80 7.54
N ARG A 730 -17.53 26.76 6.99
CA ARG A 730 -16.81 26.60 5.72
C ARG A 730 -15.32 26.44 6.02
N PRO A 731 -14.64 25.43 5.45
CA PRO A 731 -13.20 25.28 5.62
C PRO A 731 -12.47 26.53 5.15
N ILE A 732 -11.33 26.82 5.77
CA ILE A 732 -10.32 27.63 5.08
C ILE A 732 -9.81 26.80 3.90
N LYS A 733 -9.74 27.41 2.71
CA LYS A 733 -8.92 26.88 1.62
C LYS A 733 -7.60 27.64 1.63
N THR A 734 -6.52 26.88 1.68
CA THR A 734 -5.15 27.35 1.47
C THR A 734 -4.65 26.74 0.16
N ALA A 735 -3.84 27.49 -0.59
CA ALA A 735 -3.14 26.99 -1.75
C ALA A 735 -1.70 27.53 -1.77
N ALA A 736 -0.74 26.71 -2.18
CA ALA A 736 0.64 27.12 -2.33
C ALA A 736 1.29 26.48 -3.55
N LYS A 737 2.30 27.13 -4.13
CA LYS A 737 3.02 26.64 -5.32
C LYS A 737 4.51 26.96 -5.24
N ILE A 738 5.32 25.98 -5.65
CA ILE A 738 6.74 26.15 -5.99
C ILE A 738 6.80 26.57 -7.47
N LEU A 739 7.51 27.66 -7.75
CA LEU A 739 7.70 28.23 -9.08
C LEU A 739 9.19 28.27 -9.43
N GLU A 740 9.48 28.29 -10.74
CA GLU A 740 10.84 28.40 -11.26
C GLU A 740 11.58 29.65 -10.74
N ASN A 741 12.91 29.53 -10.60
CA ASN A 741 13.83 30.56 -10.09
C ASN A 741 13.62 30.91 -8.59
N ASN A 742 13.57 29.90 -7.72
CA ASN A 742 13.50 30.04 -6.25
C ASN A 742 12.32 30.90 -5.73
N ARG A 743 11.14 30.74 -6.32
CA ARG A 743 9.95 31.49 -5.93
C ARG A 743 8.87 30.58 -5.40
N ILE A 744 8.37 30.87 -4.19
CA ILE A 744 7.22 30.16 -3.61
C ILE A 744 6.08 31.16 -3.43
N THR A 745 4.87 30.79 -3.81
CA THR A 745 3.66 31.61 -3.60
C THR A 745 2.68 30.88 -2.69
N VAL A 746 2.16 31.56 -1.68
CA VAL A 746 1.16 31.04 -0.73
C VAL A 746 -0.06 31.97 -0.74
N SER A 747 -1.26 31.39 -0.83
CA SER A 747 -2.50 32.07 -0.44
C SER A 747 -3.16 31.28 0.69
N ALA A 748 -3.00 31.78 1.91
CA ALA A 748 -3.54 31.23 3.13
C ALA A 748 -4.64 32.13 3.70
N ARG A 749 -5.55 31.54 4.48
CA ARG A 749 -6.59 32.27 5.25
C ARG A 749 -6.39 32.17 6.77
N SER A 750 -5.27 31.60 7.18
CA SER A 750 -4.70 31.67 8.52
C SER A 750 -4.20 33.10 8.83
N GLY A 751 -3.88 33.40 10.09
CA GLY A 751 -3.18 34.63 10.46
C GLY A 751 -1.72 34.51 10.04
N SER A 752 -0.96 33.79 10.84
CA SER A 752 0.44 33.40 10.60
C SER A 752 0.60 31.99 9.98
N GLY A 753 1.86 31.54 9.89
CA GLY A 753 2.24 30.21 9.42
C GLY A 753 3.71 30.13 8.95
N VAL A 754 4.11 28.96 8.46
CA VAL A 754 5.50 28.62 8.09
C VAL A 754 5.56 28.00 6.70
N VAL A 755 6.49 28.47 5.87
CA VAL A 755 6.98 27.74 4.69
C VAL A 755 8.29 27.08 5.05
N TRP A 756 8.30 25.75 5.08
CA TRP A 756 9.49 24.93 5.27
C TRP A 756 10.21 24.74 3.92
N LEU A 757 11.55 24.65 3.94
CA LEU A 757 12.39 24.69 2.73
C LEU A 757 13.46 23.60 2.75
N SER A 758 13.65 22.94 1.61
CA SER A 758 14.62 21.86 1.37
C SER A 758 15.23 21.98 -0.03
N PRO A 759 16.43 21.43 -0.32
CA PRO A 759 17.09 21.58 -1.62
C PRO A 759 16.27 21.08 -2.82
N GLU A 760 15.35 20.15 -2.59
CA GLU A 760 14.41 19.60 -3.58
C GLU A 760 13.38 20.65 -4.04
N MET A 761 13.24 21.76 -3.30
CA MET A 761 12.30 22.85 -3.55
C MET A 761 12.99 24.13 -4.05
N VAL A 762 14.20 24.41 -3.57
CA VAL A 762 14.92 25.69 -3.73
C VAL A 762 16.44 25.50 -3.71
N ASP A 763 17.14 26.26 -4.55
CA ASP A 763 18.61 26.33 -4.54
C ASP A 763 19.10 27.28 -3.42
N PHE A 764 19.74 26.76 -2.38
CA PHE A 764 20.21 27.61 -1.27
C PHE A 764 21.35 28.58 -1.62
N ASP A 765 22.02 28.43 -2.76
CA ASP A 765 23.02 29.38 -3.27
C ASP A 765 22.39 30.56 -4.04
N GLN A 766 21.06 30.56 -4.25
CA GLN A 766 20.33 31.59 -4.98
C GLN A 766 19.23 32.30 -4.15
N PRO A 767 18.97 33.62 -4.35
CA PRO A 767 18.02 34.38 -3.51
C PRO A 767 16.58 33.86 -3.55
N ILE A 768 16.13 33.24 -2.45
CA ILE A 768 14.77 32.73 -2.29
C ILE A 768 13.77 33.87 -2.05
N THR A 769 12.59 33.78 -2.69
CA THR A 769 11.48 34.74 -2.50
C THR A 769 10.17 34.01 -2.21
N VAL A 770 9.61 34.23 -1.02
CA VAL A 770 8.29 33.73 -0.64
C VAL A 770 7.27 34.87 -0.75
N THR A 771 6.18 34.66 -1.50
CA THR A 771 5.09 35.64 -1.65
C THR A 771 3.83 35.12 -0.96
N VAL A 772 3.47 35.68 0.21
CA VAL A 772 2.26 35.30 0.96
C VAL A 772 1.15 36.33 0.72
N ASN A 773 0.01 35.89 0.19
CA ASN A 773 -1.16 36.73 -0.09
C ASN A 773 -0.84 38.03 -0.85
N GLY A 774 0.10 37.96 -1.81
CA GLY A 774 0.57 39.07 -2.63
C GLY A 774 1.63 39.97 -2.00
N ARG A 775 2.05 39.73 -0.74
CA ARG A 775 3.17 40.41 -0.08
C ARG A 775 4.45 39.58 -0.23
N ASN A 776 5.55 40.19 -0.67
CA ASN A 776 6.85 39.50 -0.75
C ASN A 776 7.55 39.52 0.60
N ILE A 777 7.82 38.34 1.15
CA ILE A 777 8.70 38.10 2.29
C ILE A 777 10.07 37.74 1.71
N ARG A 778 10.92 38.76 1.56
CA ARG A 778 12.31 38.60 1.12
C ARG A 778 13.20 38.42 2.34
N LYS A 779 13.42 37.16 2.72
CA LYS A 779 14.34 36.73 3.79
C LYS A 779 15.50 35.97 3.14
N GLU A 780 16.72 36.21 3.58
CA GLU A 780 17.86 35.35 3.24
C GLU A 780 17.69 34.03 4.00
N ALA A 781 16.99 33.09 3.39
CA ALA A 781 16.76 31.76 3.93
C ALA A 781 17.93 30.85 3.53
N THR A 782 18.98 30.83 4.34
CA THR A 782 20.10 29.89 4.21
C THR A 782 19.78 28.56 4.88
N ALA A 783 20.53 27.50 4.56
CA ALA A 783 20.45 26.23 5.28
C ALA A 783 20.98 26.38 6.72
N ASP A 784 20.22 25.88 7.71
CA ASP A 784 20.55 25.92 9.14
C ASP A 784 20.48 24.51 9.75
N VAL A 785 21.62 24.07 10.28
CA VAL A 785 21.79 22.82 11.03
C VAL A 785 20.77 22.68 12.18
N ARG A 786 20.39 23.77 12.85
CA ARG A 786 19.38 23.73 13.93
C ARG A 786 17.98 23.45 13.40
N VAL A 787 17.60 24.04 12.25
CA VAL A 787 16.28 23.80 11.64
C VAL A 787 16.17 22.34 11.23
N LEU A 788 17.21 21.83 10.55
CA LEU A 788 17.32 20.43 10.12
C LEU A 788 17.20 19.46 11.32
N LEU A 789 17.95 19.70 12.40
CA LEU A 789 17.92 18.81 13.57
C LEU A 789 16.64 18.91 14.40
N GLU A 790 16.03 20.09 14.56
CA GLU A 790 14.75 20.20 15.26
C GLU A 790 13.61 19.59 14.44
N ASP A 791 13.62 19.73 13.11
CA ASP A 791 12.62 19.14 12.21
C ASP A 791 12.63 17.60 12.26
N VAL A 792 13.81 16.98 12.15
CA VAL A 792 13.99 15.53 12.35
C VAL A 792 13.54 15.10 13.75
N ARG A 793 13.77 15.93 14.78
CA ARG A 793 13.37 15.64 16.17
C ARG A 793 11.86 15.76 16.40
N THR A 794 11.16 16.66 15.71
CA THR A 794 9.72 16.92 15.93
C THR A 794 8.80 16.12 15.01
N ARG A 795 9.20 15.89 13.74
CA ARG A 795 8.45 15.05 12.78
C ARG A 795 8.90 13.59 12.79
N GLY A 796 10.14 13.31 13.17
CA GLY A 796 10.76 11.97 13.07
C GLY A 796 11.25 11.60 11.66
N ASP A 797 10.87 12.37 10.63
CA ASP A 797 11.19 12.04 9.24
C ASP A 797 12.68 12.22 8.94
N ARG A 798 13.38 11.11 8.73
CA ARG A 798 14.81 11.06 8.41
C ARG A 798 15.09 11.00 6.91
N GLN A 799 14.07 10.83 6.07
CA GLN A 799 14.26 10.80 4.62
C GLN A 799 14.27 12.21 4.03
N HIS A 800 13.33 13.05 4.48
CA HIS A 800 13.09 14.39 3.93
C HIS A 800 13.16 15.48 5.01
N PRO A 801 14.35 15.79 5.56
CA PRO A 801 14.51 16.82 6.58
C PRO A 801 14.52 18.23 5.96
N PHE A 802 13.84 19.20 6.58
CA PHE A 802 13.84 20.60 6.10
C PHE A 802 15.06 21.38 6.58
N TRP A 803 15.75 22.04 5.66
CA TRP A 803 17.02 22.74 5.92
C TRP A 803 16.82 24.19 6.36
N SER A 804 15.67 24.81 6.08
CA SER A 804 15.39 26.20 6.46
C SER A 804 13.88 26.47 6.56
N LYS A 805 13.50 27.64 7.09
CA LYS A 805 12.10 28.09 7.13
C LYS A 805 11.88 29.61 7.03
N VAL A 806 10.78 29.97 6.39
CA VAL A 806 10.26 31.34 6.24
C VAL A 806 8.89 31.43 6.88
N GLU A 807 8.83 32.11 8.02
CA GLU A 807 7.61 32.39 8.78
C GLU A 807 6.95 33.67 8.24
N TRP A 808 5.62 33.74 8.28
CA TRP A 808 4.88 35.00 8.10
C TRP A 808 4.08 35.36 9.36
N PRO A 809 4.16 36.61 9.84
CA PRO A 809 3.35 37.06 10.98
C PRO A 809 1.90 37.37 10.54
N ASP A 810 1.00 37.45 11.52
CA ASP A 810 -0.34 38.03 11.33
C ASP A 810 -0.29 39.55 11.01
N ARG A 811 -1.47 40.13 10.74
CA ARG A 811 -1.67 41.38 9.97
C ARG A 811 -1.61 42.70 10.72
#